data_AF-A0A2E2AXV6-F1
#
_entry.id   AF-A0A2E2AXV6-F1
#
_cell.length_a   1.000
_cell.length_b   1.000
_cell.length_c   1.000
_cell.angle_alpha   90.00
_cell.angle_beta   90.00
_cell.angle_gamma   90.00
#
_symmetry.space_group_name_H-M   'P 1'
#
loop_
_entity.id
_entity.type
_entity.pdbx_description
1 polymer ?
#
loop_
_entity_poly.entity_id
_entity_poly.type
_entity_poly.pdbx_seq_one_letter_code
_entity_poly.pdbx_strand_id
1 'polypeptide(L)'
;MAQTTPTTLVLEAESFQCQANWWLTYDSKASGRQILQARGGEGDAITVIDIKQAGTYQLWTRAKDYKTNQPGTRRFLLVIDDQQVDIESGKHGQEGWQWECVGSRQLDAGKHVIALRDSAKFYGRCDAILFTTDNTLDANTLSMHQLKQHVIDPVTVTLKHEQTTPVPQLQPGDQGKVIQTLSNANTRITFVQMHDQDNKPVIIRRTSVKLDKQWIDLPVDSRHEAVFTLFNTQSRVDLGSFHPAWPGQSPVVQMTVNGKTYTTRGKNQDPFAAGVRSDFIPRHVGTHDPMTVQVIHENHNGDQLHAYWHLDPQSHDARVMFKFVAKAKGFYSIGYSAFNPWETSEIRFNQLSPMVQFVRRHEQPVMTTSSCSPLPMAMVEPLSLGDVSLSYALVADPDHLSTSWPVAQEARLGLSMLNHQAAVQPTVFGPIMGFNDSRFEAGDHVTMSCRVLSMVGDWKQTQQVAMREIFEVSDDRQPINASLSQAYLNMVDLMASDQGGWDDKLMGFYNIESPSTVTHASPLGIVEASLLTDNEAFFKDRVLPTIGYTLSRPSAHFAASVPKDMHVYVNEKRITLTMPTQFYGAAYWQGLHDMLGRRNAWLEDLIFGDGIVNYSNDYSTIPTWSELLANYRLKPDAKLLEQIIRESDTFLEKEVYARRTDIQQIRHFYNISFYPYWWDLQDLFDLTGQKRYLDAAIEGANFTMAGQWAHPRPGKQSKLIHQGNHFGNSMPNWWLGDKRFRLGYPIADGVVREHTVPAWQISSMGLGFEQPTTLYATGKGPGLGMILMSAWAPNLLRLYGNTGNDLYRSYARNSIIGRFANYPGYYVRGETDLYQAADYPYNGPDVTSLYYHHVPPHAAFTMDYLVTQAHVRSKGAIHFPWSRQQGYVWFTNRVYGQAPGSIFADDKVSLRLTRKPFAIDSPMVDYLLGYSDQATYLVLMNQLDQPLDLPVSVAMDGARLATGQDVTVRDESGNVVGQTKLKAQMSVAMPARGLRVLCVGNRGKHTLAAATDLPMLKRGHVKQDIDGPWKQVHAFRIRSPFGHDGLYVVLMGHPQDGATAKLTLQQSDGTNRSFTSNGFPHEFVIYPIAMDTDLKLQLHLTDAKGQTIEPEHMTLYGADGMP
;
A
#
# COMPACT_ATOMS: atom_id res chain seq x y z
N MET A 1 41.96 -50.95 -8.85
CA MET A 1 40.65 -50.35 -8.49
C MET A 1 40.87 -48.85 -8.43
N ALA A 2 40.22 -48.07 -9.29
CA ALA A 2 40.28 -46.61 -9.18
C ALA A 2 39.66 -46.22 -7.84
N GLN A 3 40.35 -45.41 -7.02
CA GLN A 3 39.75 -44.76 -5.87
C GLN A 3 38.65 -43.83 -6.40
N THR A 4 37.41 -44.30 -6.39
CA THR A 4 36.25 -43.43 -6.59
C THR A 4 36.22 -42.46 -5.42
N THR A 5 36.45 -41.17 -5.68
CA THR A 5 36.24 -40.10 -4.71
C THR A 5 34.85 -40.25 -4.08
N PRO A 6 34.70 -40.19 -2.75
CA PRO A 6 33.39 -40.33 -2.12
C PRO A 6 32.43 -39.25 -2.63
N THR A 7 31.19 -39.64 -2.92
CA THR A 7 30.13 -38.71 -3.33
C THR A 7 29.39 -38.22 -2.10
N THR A 8 29.24 -36.90 -1.95
CA THR A 8 28.42 -36.27 -0.89
C THR A 8 27.43 -35.29 -1.51
N LEU A 9 26.17 -35.41 -1.11
CA LEU A 9 25.03 -34.60 -1.57
C LEU A 9 24.25 -34.09 -0.36
N VAL A 10 23.73 -32.87 -0.42
CA VAL A 10 22.87 -32.27 0.60
C VAL A 10 21.57 -31.80 -0.04
N LEU A 11 20.44 -32.23 0.50
CA LEU A 11 19.11 -31.80 0.10
C LEU A 11 18.52 -30.94 1.21
N GLU A 12 18.26 -29.66 0.93
CA GLU A 12 17.60 -28.74 1.88
C GLU A 12 16.09 -29.04 1.91
N ALA A 13 15.50 -29.17 3.10
CA ALA A 13 14.13 -29.63 3.27
C ALA A 13 13.11 -28.64 2.68
N GLU A 14 13.41 -27.34 2.69
CA GLU A 14 12.59 -26.30 2.09
C GLU A 14 12.41 -26.45 0.57
N SER A 15 13.31 -27.18 -0.11
CA SER A 15 13.23 -27.43 -1.55
C SER A 15 12.23 -28.53 -1.94
N PHE A 16 11.62 -29.21 -0.97
CA PHE A 16 10.69 -30.30 -1.28
C PHE A 16 9.51 -29.85 -2.14
N GLN A 17 9.29 -30.57 -3.24
CA GLN A 17 8.27 -30.21 -4.23
C GLN A 17 6.84 -30.32 -3.69
N CYS A 18 6.54 -31.33 -2.85
CA CYS A 18 5.25 -31.47 -2.20
C CYS A 18 5.43 -31.58 -0.69
N GLN A 19 4.91 -30.61 0.06
CA GLN A 19 5.15 -30.52 1.50
C GLN A 19 4.06 -31.19 2.34
N ALA A 20 2.92 -31.58 1.75
CA ALA A 20 1.79 -32.17 2.46
C ALA A 20 1.39 -31.40 3.74
N ASN A 21 1.41 -32.07 4.89
CA ASN A 21 1.12 -31.50 6.21
C ASN A 21 2.31 -30.75 6.86
N TRP A 22 3.40 -30.55 6.13
CA TRP A 22 4.57 -29.79 6.54
C TRP A 22 4.48 -28.35 5.99
N TRP A 23 4.88 -27.39 6.82
CA TRP A 23 4.96 -25.98 6.43
C TRP A 23 6.40 -25.45 6.49
N LEU A 24 6.69 -24.48 5.63
CA LEU A 24 7.92 -23.71 5.72
C LEU A 24 7.88 -22.82 6.96
N THR A 25 8.88 -22.94 7.81
CA THR A 25 9.06 -22.10 8.99
C THR A 25 10.44 -21.44 8.92
N TYR A 26 10.51 -20.12 9.17
CA TYR A 26 11.79 -19.43 9.25
C TYR A 26 12.55 -19.83 10.52
N ASP A 27 13.82 -20.20 10.38
CA ASP A 27 14.76 -20.38 11.50
C ASP A 27 16.14 -19.90 11.04
N SER A 28 16.68 -18.87 11.68
CA SER A 28 17.93 -18.23 11.26
C SER A 28 19.16 -19.15 11.36
N LYS A 29 19.07 -20.31 12.03
CA LYS A 29 20.15 -21.30 12.19
C LYS A 29 20.05 -22.49 11.22
N ALA A 30 18.97 -22.56 10.44
CA ALA A 30 18.77 -23.51 9.35
C ALA A 30 19.66 -23.17 8.13
N SER A 31 19.93 -24.14 7.26
CA SER A 31 20.83 -24.00 6.10
C SER A 31 20.38 -22.87 5.15
N GLY A 32 19.15 -22.97 4.63
CA GLY A 32 18.53 -21.93 3.79
C GLY A 32 17.64 -20.96 4.59
N ARG A 33 17.78 -20.93 5.92
CA ARG A 33 16.97 -20.14 6.87
C ARG A 33 15.49 -20.53 6.91
N GLN A 34 15.10 -21.62 6.25
CA GLN A 34 13.77 -22.20 6.32
C GLN A 34 13.88 -23.68 6.66
N ILE A 35 12.82 -24.23 7.21
CA ILE A 35 12.73 -25.64 7.58
C ILE A 35 11.35 -26.17 7.22
N LEU A 36 11.24 -27.49 7.06
CA LEU A 36 9.95 -28.15 7.12
C LEU A 36 9.64 -28.52 8.57
N GLN A 37 8.50 -28.03 9.06
CA GLN A 37 7.94 -28.42 10.35
C GLN A 37 6.60 -29.16 10.17
N ALA A 38 6.43 -30.31 10.81
CA ALA A 38 5.19 -31.08 10.70
C ALA A 38 4.08 -30.53 11.62
N ARG A 39 2.83 -30.91 11.36
CA ARG A 39 1.65 -30.49 12.15
C ARG A 39 0.70 -31.64 12.53
N GLY A 40 1.10 -32.90 12.35
CA GLY A 40 0.28 -34.06 12.74
C GLY A 40 -0.87 -34.40 11.76
N GLY A 41 -0.81 -33.91 10.52
CA GLY A 41 -1.76 -34.26 9.45
C GLY A 41 -1.43 -35.57 8.72
N GLU A 42 -2.12 -35.85 7.61
CA GLU A 42 -1.83 -36.98 6.72
C GLU A 42 -0.91 -36.59 5.56
N GLY A 43 -0.20 -37.58 4.99
CA GLY A 43 0.71 -37.41 3.86
C GLY A 43 2.16 -37.16 4.28
N ASP A 44 3.08 -37.65 3.46
CA ASP A 44 4.51 -37.42 3.62
C ASP A 44 4.93 -36.22 2.77
N ALA A 45 5.86 -35.38 3.23
CA ALA A 45 6.49 -34.43 2.32
C ALA A 45 7.35 -35.22 1.34
N ILE A 46 7.19 -35.03 0.02
CA ILE A 46 7.90 -35.78 -1.02
C ILE A 46 8.63 -34.86 -1.99
N THR A 47 9.78 -35.31 -2.47
CA THR A 47 10.54 -34.70 -3.56
C THR A 47 11.34 -35.76 -4.32
N VAL A 48 12.00 -35.37 -5.41
CA VAL A 48 12.80 -36.28 -6.24
C VAL A 48 14.22 -35.75 -6.36
N ILE A 49 15.21 -36.61 -6.21
CA ILE A 49 16.62 -36.28 -6.47
C ILE A 49 17.17 -37.18 -7.57
N ASP A 50 18.25 -36.74 -8.23
CA ASP A 50 18.96 -37.53 -9.24
C ASP A 50 20.33 -37.96 -8.71
N ILE A 51 20.49 -39.25 -8.46
CA ILE A 51 21.75 -39.84 -8.02
C ILE A 51 22.61 -40.11 -9.25
N LYS A 52 23.77 -39.45 -9.34
CA LYS A 52 24.66 -39.57 -10.53
C LYS A 52 25.52 -40.82 -10.50
N GLN A 53 25.87 -41.30 -9.32
CA GLN A 53 26.73 -42.47 -9.11
C GLN A 53 26.04 -43.46 -8.18
N ALA A 54 25.82 -44.68 -8.67
CA ALA A 54 25.31 -45.77 -7.85
C ALA A 54 26.28 -46.10 -6.70
N GLY A 55 25.76 -46.43 -5.53
CA GLY A 55 26.57 -46.76 -4.36
C GLY A 55 25.75 -46.92 -3.08
N THR A 56 26.41 -47.36 -2.00
CA THR A 56 25.84 -47.36 -0.66
C THR A 56 26.03 -46.00 -0.03
N TYR A 57 24.94 -45.28 0.21
CA TYR A 57 24.95 -43.98 0.87
C TYR A 57 24.60 -44.13 2.34
N GLN A 58 25.42 -43.57 3.22
CA GLN A 58 25.00 -43.20 4.57
C GLN A 58 24.08 -41.99 4.49
N LEU A 59 23.02 -42.04 5.29
CA LEU A 59 21.94 -41.07 5.29
C LEU A 59 21.93 -40.36 6.63
N TRP A 60 21.94 -39.03 6.59
CA TRP A 60 21.85 -38.19 7.76
C TRP A 60 20.71 -37.19 7.60
N THR A 61 20.04 -36.88 8.69
CA THR A 61 19.02 -35.82 8.73
C THR A 61 19.38 -34.79 9.79
N ARG A 62 19.26 -33.51 9.47
CA ARG A 62 19.43 -32.42 10.42
C ARG A 62 18.09 -32.08 11.04
N ALA A 63 17.94 -32.38 12.33
CA ALA A 63 16.70 -32.19 13.08
C ALA A 63 16.89 -31.23 14.26
N LYS A 64 15.80 -30.64 14.72
CA LYS A 64 15.78 -29.76 15.91
C LYS A 64 15.06 -30.43 17.06
N ASP A 65 15.76 -30.56 18.17
CA ASP A 65 15.21 -31.01 19.44
C ASP A 65 15.52 -30.00 20.56
N TYR A 66 15.03 -30.29 21.76
CA TYR A 66 15.17 -29.43 22.94
C TYR A 66 15.66 -30.26 24.11
N LYS A 67 16.55 -29.68 24.93
CA LYS A 67 17.10 -30.40 26.08
C LYS A 67 16.09 -30.56 27.22
N THR A 68 15.22 -29.56 27.41
CA THR A 68 14.32 -29.49 28.58
C THR A 68 12.84 -29.47 28.22
N ASN A 69 12.48 -29.13 26.98
CA ASN A 69 11.09 -29.04 26.54
C ASN A 69 10.65 -30.29 25.77
N GLN A 70 10.23 -31.33 26.49
CA GLN A 70 9.79 -32.61 25.92
C GLN A 70 10.84 -33.20 24.97
N PRO A 71 12.05 -33.53 25.47
CA PRO A 71 13.15 -34.04 24.66
C PRO A 71 12.75 -35.30 23.89
N GLY A 72 13.16 -35.37 22.62
CA GLY A 72 13.01 -36.53 21.74
C GLY A 72 11.60 -36.87 21.29
N THR A 73 10.65 -35.94 21.43
CA THR A 73 9.23 -36.16 21.09
C THR A 73 8.88 -35.75 19.65
N ARG A 74 9.70 -34.93 19.00
CA ARG A 74 9.42 -34.28 17.70
C ARG A 74 9.99 -35.11 16.54
N ARG A 75 9.53 -36.35 16.44
CA ARG A 75 10.17 -37.37 15.59
C ARG A 75 9.60 -37.42 14.17
N PHE A 76 10.44 -37.79 13.23
CA PHE A 76 10.07 -38.05 11.84
C PHE A 76 10.98 -39.12 11.21
N LEU A 77 10.54 -39.69 10.10
CA LEU A 77 11.25 -40.71 9.34
C LEU A 77 11.64 -40.19 7.96
N LEU A 78 12.86 -40.53 7.55
CA LEU A 78 13.27 -40.48 6.15
C LEU A 78 12.76 -41.75 5.44
N VAL A 79 12.20 -41.59 4.24
CA VAL A 79 11.75 -42.68 3.37
C VAL A 79 12.37 -42.48 2.01
N ILE A 80 12.89 -43.54 1.40
CA ILE A 80 13.45 -43.51 0.04
C ILE A 80 12.77 -44.60 -0.78
N ASP A 81 12.16 -44.24 -1.90
CA ASP A 81 11.42 -45.15 -2.81
C ASP A 81 10.38 -46.05 -2.11
N ASP A 82 9.63 -45.48 -1.15
CA ASP A 82 8.68 -46.14 -0.24
C ASP A 82 9.29 -47.08 0.82
N GLN A 83 10.62 -47.15 0.92
CA GLN A 83 11.29 -47.88 1.97
C GLN A 83 11.71 -46.93 3.09
N GLN A 84 11.17 -47.16 4.29
CA GLN A 84 11.57 -46.40 5.48
C GLN A 84 13.03 -46.66 5.81
N VAL A 85 13.76 -45.62 6.21
CA VAL A 85 15.13 -45.73 6.72
C VAL A 85 15.07 -46.12 8.22
N ASP A 86 16.12 -46.79 8.71
CA ASP A 86 16.07 -47.62 9.93
C ASP A 86 15.84 -46.82 11.23
N ILE A 87 16.30 -45.58 11.31
CA ILE A 87 16.30 -44.77 12.54
C ILE A 87 15.48 -43.49 12.34
N GLU A 88 14.55 -43.24 13.26
CA GLU A 88 13.85 -41.95 13.37
C GLU A 88 14.77 -40.80 13.79
N SER A 89 14.56 -39.66 13.16
CA SER A 89 15.17 -38.37 13.50
C SER A 89 14.39 -37.64 14.60
N GLY A 90 14.96 -36.57 15.16
CA GLY A 90 14.34 -35.71 16.16
C GLY A 90 14.33 -36.29 17.57
N LYS A 91 15.26 -37.20 17.88
CA LYS A 91 15.33 -37.91 19.17
C LYS A 91 16.64 -37.74 19.94
N HIS A 92 17.50 -36.82 19.50
CA HIS A 92 18.84 -36.62 20.07
C HIS A 92 18.87 -35.97 21.46
N GLY A 93 17.79 -35.31 21.91
CA GLY A 93 17.67 -34.76 23.28
C GLY A 93 18.61 -33.59 23.60
N GLN A 94 19.24 -32.98 22.57
CA GLN A 94 20.12 -31.81 22.71
C GLN A 94 19.39 -30.54 22.31
N GLU A 95 19.83 -29.40 22.82
CA GLU A 95 19.25 -28.11 22.48
C GLU A 95 19.64 -27.69 21.06
N GLY A 96 18.66 -27.45 20.20
CA GLY A 96 18.87 -26.93 18.86
C GLY A 96 19.07 -28.01 17.80
N TRP A 97 19.86 -27.70 16.78
CA TRP A 97 20.04 -28.52 15.58
C TRP A 97 21.17 -29.54 15.74
N GLN A 98 20.94 -30.80 15.36
CA GLN A 98 21.96 -31.85 15.26
C GLN A 98 21.76 -32.68 14.00
N TRP A 99 22.84 -33.23 13.45
CA TRP A 99 22.78 -34.27 12.43
C TRP A 99 22.66 -35.64 13.10
N GLU A 100 21.64 -36.40 12.70
CA GLU A 100 21.43 -37.78 13.14
C GLU A 100 21.68 -38.71 11.95
N CYS A 101 22.59 -39.68 12.11
CA CYS A 101 22.80 -40.74 11.13
C CYS A 101 21.60 -41.69 11.23
N VAL A 102 20.77 -41.69 10.20
CA VAL A 102 19.48 -42.39 10.21
C VAL A 102 19.56 -43.80 9.63
N GLY A 103 20.62 -44.12 8.89
CA GLY A 103 20.85 -45.44 8.31
C GLY A 103 21.66 -45.39 7.03
N SER A 104 21.64 -46.46 6.25
CA SER A 104 22.26 -46.50 4.92
C SER A 104 21.36 -47.19 3.89
N ARG A 105 21.49 -46.80 2.62
CA ARG A 105 20.75 -47.40 1.50
C ARG A 105 21.66 -47.54 0.29
N GLN A 106 21.50 -48.66 -0.42
CA GLN A 106 22.04 -48.82 -1.78
C GLN A 106 21.13 -48.03 -2.73
N LEU A 107 21.70 -47.08 -3.46
CA LEU A 107 20.99 -46.29 -4.47
C LEU A 107 21.66 -46.53 -5.83
N ASP A 108 20.84 -46.69 -6.86
CA ASP A 108 21.32 -46.80 -8.24
C ASP A 108 21.55 -45.41 -8.84
N ALA A 109 22.15 -45.33 -10.03
CA ALA A 109 22.19 -44.07 -10.76
C ALA A 109 20.81 -43.79 -11.36
N GLY A 110 20.26 -42.60 -11.11
CA GLY A 110 18.96 -42.16 -11.61
C GLY A 110 18.09 -41.47 -10.56
N LYS A 111 16.80 -41.35 -10.86
CA LYS A 111 15.83 -40.62 -10.03
C LYS A 111 15.38 -41.46 -8.83
N HIS A 112 15.43 -40.88 -7.63
CA HIS A 112 14.96 -41.47 -6.39
C HIS A 112 13.97 -40.55 -5.69
N VAL A 113 12.91 -41.12 -5.11
CA VAL A 113 11.90 -40.37 -4.36
C VAL A 113 12.30 -40.31 -2.89
N ILE A 114 12.39 -39.09 -2.37
CA ILE A 114 12.72 -38.81 -0.97
C ILE A 114 11.46 -38.32 -0.27
N ALA A 115 11.14 -38.91 0.89
CA ALA A 115 10.02 -38.47 1.69
C ALA A 115 10.35 -38.26 3.17
N LEU A 116 9.64 -37.31 3.80
CA LEU A 116 9.63 -37.08 5.24
C LEU A 116 8.27 -37.43 5.81
N ARG A 117 8.24 -38.45 6.67
CA ARG A 117 7.03 -38.92 7.34
C ARG A 117 6.98 -38.44 8.79
N ASP A 118 5.92 -37.72 9.15
CA ASP A 118 5.67 -37.24 10.52
C ASP A 118 5.22 -38.41 11.41
N SER A 119 6.18 -39.19 11.91
CA SER A 119 5.90 -40.42 12.66
C SER A 119 5.34 -40.16 14.05
N ALA A 120 5.71 -39.05 14.69
CA ALA A 120 5.19 -38.68 16.01
C ALA A 120 3.87 -37.90 15.96
N LYS A 121 3.50 -37.34 14.80
CA LYS A 121 2.41 -36.37 14.66
C LYS A 121 2.53 -35.17 15.62
N PHE A 122 3.77 -34.81 15.96
CA PHE A 122 4.08 -33.84 17.01
C PHE A 122 5.26 -32.94 16.62
N TYR A 123 5.03 -32.07 15.63
CA TYR A 123 5.97 -31.00 15.25
C TYR A 123 7.39 -31.47 14.92
N GLY A 124 7.55 -32.56 14.16
CA GLY A 124 8.85 -32.93 13.57
C GLY A 124 9.47 -31.77 12.79
N ARG A 125 10.79 -31.61 12.83
CA ARG A 125 11.50 -30.48 12.21
C ARG A 125 12.72 -30.97 11.44
N CYS A 126 12.71 -30.79 10.13
CA CYS A 126 13.82 -31.15 9.25
C CYS A 126 14.37 -29.89 8.57
N ASP A 127 15.68 -29.70 8.64
CA ASP A 127 16.42 -28.64 7.94
C ASP A 127 17.04 -29.18 6.64
N ALA A 128 17.80 -30.28 6.72
CA ALA A 128 18.49 -30.83 5.57
C ALA A 128 18.70 -32.35 5.69
N ILE A 129 18.94 -32.99 4.55
CA ILE A 129 19.24 -34.42 4.43
C ILE A 129 20.59 -34.56 3.71
N LEU A 130 21.53 -35.30 4.29
CA LEU A 130 22.84 -35.55 3.71
C LEU A 130 22.94 -37.02 3.27
N PHE A 131 23.43 -37.21 2.05
CA PHE A 131 23.73 -38.51 1.44
C PHE A 131 25.23 -38.56 1.20
N THR A 132 25.93 -39.55 1.74
CA THR A 132 27.36 -39.70 1.47
C THR A 132 27.79 -41.15 1.30
N THR A 133 28.65 -41.44 0.32
CA THR A 133 29.31 -42.75 0.21
C THR A 133 30.56 -42.85 1.09
N ASP A 134 30.96 -41.77 1.77
CA ASP A 134 32.04 -41.79 2.75
C ASP A 134 31.50 -42.31 4.08
N ASN A 135 31.81 -43.56 4.40
CA ASN A 135 31.35 -44.18 5.63
C ASN A 135 32.09 -43.72 6.90
N THR A 136 33.11 -42.87 6.75
CA THR A 136 33.89 -42.28 7.84
C THR A 136 33.47 -40.84 8.18
N LEU A 137 32.57 -40.25 7.37
CA LEU A 137 32.10 -38.88 7.55
C LEU A 137 31.15 -38.76 8.75
N ASP A 138 31.48 -37.88 9.70
CA ASP A 138 30.53 -37.41 10.72
C ASP A 138 30.04 -36.00 10.36
N ALA A 139 28.77 -35.89 10.00
CA ALA A 139 28.15 -34.64 9.59
C ALA A 139 28.18 -33.56 10.69
N ASN A 140 28.27 -33.92 11.98
CA ASN A 140 28.37 -32.95 13.08
C ASN A 140 29.74 -32.28 13.19
N THR A 141 30.77 -32.81 12.51
CA THR A 141 32.11 -32.22 12.46
C THR A 141 32.28 -31.16 11.37
N LEU A 142 31.29 -31.05 10.46
CA LEU A 142 31.31 -30.14 9.34
C LEU A 142 30.48 -28.88 9.61
N SER A 143 30.99 -27.73 9.19
CA SER A 143 30.20 -26.49 9.19
C SER A 143 29.20 -26.48 8.02
N MET A 144 28.08 -25.77 8.21
CA MET A 144 27.10 -25.59 7.13
C MET A 144 27.70 -24.90 5.89
N HIS A 145 28.72 -24.05 6.07
CA HIS A 145 29.43 -23.43 4.95
C HIS A 145 30.14 -24.48 4.09
N GLN A 146 30.77 -25.48 4.72
CA GLN A 146 31.42 -26.59 4.01
C GLN A 146 30.42 -27.53 3.34
N LEU A 147 29.23 -27.71 3.92
CA LEU A 147 28.17 -28.54 3.34
C LEU A 147 27.45 -27.84 2.17
N LYS A 148 27.45 -26.51 2.14
CA LYS A 148 26.73 -25.73 1.13
C LYS A 148 27.18 -26.00 -0.31
N GLN A 149 28.46 -26.34 -0.52
CA GLN A 149 28.98 -26.71 -1.84
C GLN A 149 28.42 -28.05 -2.37
N HIS A 150 27.79 -28.85 -1.51
CA HIS A 150 27.20 -30.14 -1.84
C HIS A 150 25.68 -30.08 -1.98
N VAL A 151 25.07 -28.91 -1.85
CA VAL A 151 23.62 -28.74 -1.97
C VAL A 151 23.19 -29.04 -3.41
N ILE A 152 22.16 -29.87 -3.55
CA ILE A 152 21.54 -30.23 -4.82
C ILE A 152 20.12 -29.70 -4.91
N ASP A 153 19.72 -29.32 -6.13
CA ASP A 153 18.32 -29.02 -6.43
C ASP A 153 17.54 -30.31 -6.74
N PRO A 154 16.31 -30.44 -6.23
CA PRO A 154 15.43 -31.53 -6.63
C PRO A 154 15.13 -31.55 -8.14
N VAL A 155 14.84 -32.74 -8.65
CA VAL A 155 14.30 -32.92 -9.99
C VAL A 155 12.82 -32.56 -9.97
N THR A 156 12.42 -31.57 -10.75
CA THR A 156 11.00 -31.24 -10.94
C THR A 156 10.28 -32.39 -11.68
N VAL A 157 9.22 -32.92 -11.08
CA VAL A 157 8.36 -33.95 -11.68
C VAL A 157 6.93 -33.45 -11.79
N THR A 158 6.20 -33.79 -12.85
CA THR A 158 4.78 -33.42 -12.97
C THR A 158 3.95 -34.11 -11.88
N LEU A 159 3.25 -33.31 -11.07
CA LEU A 159 2.30 -33.80 -10.09
C LEU A 159 0.94 -34.02 -10.76
N LYS A 160 0.30 -35.15 -10.47
CA LYS A 160 -1.08 -35.44 -10.84
C LYS A 160 -1.96 -35.26 -9.61
N HIS A 161 -3.04 -34.51 -9.76
CA HIS A 161 -4.07 -34.39 -8.73
C HIS A 161 -5.15 -35.42 -9.03
N GLU A 162 -5.76 -36.00 -7.99
CA GLU A 162 -6.82 -37.00 -8.16
C GLU A 162 -7.98 -36.39 -8.99
N GLN A 163 -8.17 -36.92 -10.20
CA GLN A 163 -9.13 -36.40 -11.17
C GLN A 163 -10.55 -36.83 -10.80
N THR A 164 -11.46 -35.88 -10.64
CA THR A 164 -12.89 -36.18 -10.46
C THR A 164 -13.81 -35.22 -11.22
N THR A 165 -13.59 -34.99 -12.53
CA THR A 165 -14.73 -34.76 -13.45
C THR A 165 -14.33 -34.89 -14.92
N PRO A 166 -15.09 -35.62 -15.76
CA PRO A 166 -14.99 -35.52 -17.20
C PRO A 166 -15.65 -34.21 -17.68
N VAL A 167 -14.98 -33.44 -18.53
CA VAL A 167 -15.65 -32.48 -19.42
C VAL A 167 -16.71 -33.26 -20.20
N PRO A 168 -17.99 -32.81 -20.29
CA PRO A 168 -19.01 -33.51 -21.06
C PRO A 168 -18.53 -33.76 -22.49
N GLN A 169 -18.26 -35.02 -22.82
CA GLN A 169 -17.84 -35.37 -24.18
C GLN A 169 -19.07 -35.36 -25.08
N LEU A 170 -19.07 -34.43 -26.03
CA LEU A 170 -20.16 -34.26 -26.98
C LEU A 170 -20.07 -35.28 -28.11
N GLN A 171 -21.21 -35.55 -28.75
CA GLN A 171 -21.26 -36.35 -29.97
C GLN A 171 -20.49 -35.64 -31.11
N PRO A 172 -19.65 -36.36 -31.87
CA PRO A 172 -18.96 -35.80 -33.03
C PRO A 172 -19.95 -35.24 -34.05
N GLY A 173 -19.76 -33.99 -34.47
CA GLY A 173 -20.56 -33.35 -35.53
C GLY A 173 -21.87 -32.71 -35.08
N ASP A 174 -22.26 -32.82 -33.80
CA ASP A 174 -23.39 -32.05 -33.26
C ASP A 174 -23.05 -30.54 -33.31
N GLN A 175 -23.82 -29.78 -34.09
CA GLN A 175 -23.64 -28.32 -34.23
C GLN A 175 -24.39 -27.54 -33.12
N GLY A 176 -25.26 -28.23 -32.38
CA GLY A 176 -26.12 -27.68 -31.37
C GLY A 176 -27.28 -26.85 -31.91
N LYS A 177 -28.34 -26.72 -31.11
CA LYS A 177 -29.51 -25.87 -31.40
C LYS A 177 -29.60 -24.76 -30.35
N VAL A 178 -29.65 -23.49 -30.79
CA VAL A 178 -29.99 -22.38 -29.88
C VAL A 178 -31.43 -22.57 -29.42
N ILE A 179 -31.63 -22.72 -28.10
CA ILE A 179 -32.96 -22.93 -27.51
C ILE A 179 -33.41 -21.79 -26.61
N GLN A 180 -32.49 -20.90 -26.21
CA GLN A 180 -32.83 -19.68 -25.49
C GLN A 180 -31.78 -18.59 -25.73
N THR A 181 -32.18 -17.31 -25.64
CA THR A 181 -31.27 -16.16 -25.75
C THR A 181 -31.65 -15.08 -24.74
N LEU A 182 -30.67 -14.55 -24.02
CA LEU A 182 -30.73 -13.28 -23.30
C LEU A 182 -29.90 -12.26 -24.07
N SER A 183 -30.42 -11.07 -24.31
CA SER A 183 -29.68 -10.03 -25.03
C SER A 183 -30.10 -8.66 -24.52
N ASN A 184 -29.12 -7.78 -24.35
CA ASN A 184 -29.33 -6.38 -24.01
C ASN A 184 -28.57 -5.48 -25.00
N ALA A 185 -28.29 -4.22 -24.64
CA ALA A 185 -27.56 -3.30 -25.50
C ALA A 185 -26.09 -3.69 -25.80
N ASN A 186 -25.43 -4.39 -24.88
CA ASN A 186 -23.97 -4.61 -24.85
C ASN A 186 -23.55 -6.09 -24.89
N THR A 187 -24.37 -6.97 -24.32
CA THR A 187 -24.10 -8.39 -24.09
C THR A 187 -25.25 -9.26 -24.59
N ARG A 188 -24.91 -10.41 -25.17
CA ARG A 188 -25.84 -11.45 -25.61
C ARG A 188 -25.35 -12.81 -25.14
N ILE A 189 -26.24 -13.56 -24.50
CA ILE A 189 -25.99 -14.92 -24.02
C ILE A 189 -26.96 -15.86 -24.73
N THR A 190 -26.43 -16.81 -25.48
CA THR A 190 -27.25 -17.87 -26.11
C THR A 190 -27.02 -19.20 -25.41
N PHE A 191 -28.09 -19.96 -25.19
CA PHE A 191 -28.04 -21.30 -24.64
C PHE A 191 -28.28 -22.31 -25.77
N VAL A 192 -27.27 -23.13 -26.03
CA VAL A 192 -27.22 -24.09 -27.14
C VAL A 192 -27.36 -25.50 -26.57
N GLN A 193 -28.42 -26.22 -26.95
CA GLN A 193 -28.55 -27.63 -26.61
C GLN A 193 -27.75 -28.49 -27.57
N MET A 194 -26.91 -29.35 -27.01
CA MET A 194 -26.13 -30.39 -27.69
C MET A 194 -26.38 -31.72 -26.97
N HIS A 195 -25.78 -32.82 -27.44
CA HIS A 195 -25.89 -34.13 -26.81
C HIS A 195 -24.52 -34.68 -26.40
N ASP A 196 -24.47 -35.31 -25.23
CA ASP A 196 -23.31 -36.09 -24.80
C ASP A 196 -23.26 -37.47 -25.48
N GLN A 197 -22.18 -38.22 -25.26
CA GLN A 197 -21.99 -39.57 -25.81
C GLN A 197 -23.11 -40.56 -25.45
N ASP A 198 -23.82 -40.34 -24.33
CA ASP A 198 -24.97 -41.14 -23.91
C ASP A 198 -26.31 -40.61 -24.48
N ASN A 199 -26.24 -39.67 -25.42
CA ASN A 199 -27.39 -39.01 -26.04
C ASN A 199 -28.28 -38.22 -25.07
N LYS A 200 -27.74 -37.77 -23.93
CA LYS A 200 -28.45 -36.88 -23.01
C LYS A 200 -28.18 -35.41 -23.39
N PRO A 201 -29.18 -34.51 -23.23
CA PRO A 201 -28.99 -33.10 -23.55
C PRO A 201 -27.94 -32.47 -22.63
N VAL A 202 -27.10 -31.60 -23.20
CA VAL A 202 -26.15 -30.74 -22.49
C VAL A 202 -26.35 -29.32 -23.00
N ILE A 203 -26.50 -28.36 -22.10
CA ILE A 203 -26.70 -26.96 -22.47
C ILE A 203 -25.36 -26.22 -22.41
N ILE A 204 -24.92 -25.68 -23.54
CA ILE A 204 -23.70 -24.89 -23.67
C ILE A 204 -24.05 -23.42 -23.82
N ARG A 205 -23.47 -22.59 -22.95
CA ARG A 205 -23.60 -21.14 -22.99
C ARG A 205 -22.64 -20.55 -24.03
N ARG A 206 -23.06 -19.58 -24.83
CA ARG A 206 -22.15 -18.74 -25.64
C ARG A 206 -22.41 -17.28 -25.33
N THR A 207 -21.36 -16.47 -25.35
CA THR A 207 -21.44 -15.03 -25.10
C THR A 207 -21.01 -14.28 -26.35
N SER A 208 -21.79 -13.29 -26.76
CA SER A 208 -21.38 -12.27 -27.71
C SER A 208 -21.41 -10.91 -27.03
N VAL A 209 -20.47 -10.04 -27.38
CA VAL A 209 -20.43 -8.65 -26.92
C VAL A 209 -20.37 -7.71 -28.10
N LYS A 210 -20.71 -6.45 -27.89
CA LYS A 210 -20.80 -5.47 -28.98
C LYS A 210 -19.52 -4.66 -29.11
N LEU A 211 -18.92 -4.66 -30.31
CA LEU A 211 -17.83 -3.75 -30.70
C LEU A 211 -18.29 -2.98 -31.94
N ASP A 212 -18.21 -1.65 -31.92
CA ASP A 212 -18.60 -0.78 -33.05
C ASP A 212 -19.98 -1.12 -33.64
N LYS A 213 -20.93 -1.42 -32.74
CA LYS A 213 -22.32 -1.84 -33.03
C LYS A 213 -22.49 -3.23 -33.65
N GLN A 214 -21.41 -3.97 -33.88
CA GLN A 214 -21.44 -5.36 -34.36
C GLN A 214 -21.30 -6.35 -33.20
N TRP A 215 -21.99 -7.49 -33.30
CA TRP A 215 -21.85 -8.58 -32.34
C TRP A 215 -20.60 -9.40 -32.65
N ILE A 216 -19.73 -9.56 -31.66
CA ILE A 216 -18.56 -10.42 -31.70
C ILE A 216 -18.81 -11.58 -30.75
N ASP A 217 -18.77 -12.80 -31.28
CA ASP A 217 -18.81 -14.01 -30.47
C ASP A 217 -17.47 -14.19 -29.76
N LEU A 218 -17.52 -14.40 -28.45
CA LEU A 218 -16.33 -14.59 -27.65
C LEU A 218 -15.80 -16.02 -27.81
N PRO A 219 -14.48 -16.21 -27.93
CA PRO A 219 -13.82 -17.50 -28.14
C PRO A 219 -13.75 -18.34 -26.84
N VAL A 220 -14.84 -18.38 -26.08
CA VAL A 220 -14.93 -19.14 -24.83
C VAL A 220 -15.68 -20.44 -25.08
N ASP A 221 -15.05 -21.56 -24.74
CA ASP A 221 -15.69 -22.87 -24.76
C ASP A 221 -16.30 -23.20 -23.39
N SER A 222 -17.58 -22.86 -23.23
CA SER A 222 -18.29 -23.06 -21.96
C SER A 222 -18.55 -24.53 -21.60
N ARG A 223 -18.12 -25.52 -22.41
CA ARG A 223 -18.10 -26.94 -22.00
C ARG A 223 -17.16 -27.18 -20.82
N HIS A 224 -16.17 -26.30 -20.66
CA HIS A 224 -15.21 -26.32 -19.57
C HIS A 224 -15.68 -25.56 -18.31
N GLU A 225 -16.86 -24.93 -18.35
CA GLU A 225 -17.47 -24.37 -17.14
C GLU A 225 -17.87 -25.50 -16.19
N ALA A 226 -17.62 -25.30 -14.90
CA ALA A 226 -17.97 -26.27 -13.87
C ALA A 226 -18.81 -25.61 -12.78
N VAL A 227 -19.98 -26.18 -12.50
CA VAL A 227 -20.81 -25.84 -11.34
C VAL A 227 -20.81 -27.05 -10.42
N PHE A 228 -20.43 -26.85 -9.16
CA PHE A 228 -20.28 -27.94 -8.21
C PHE A 228 -20.70 -27.52 -6.79
N THR A 229 -20.95 -28.50 -5.94
CA THR A 229 -21.10 -28.30 -4.49
C THR A 229 -19.97 -28.98 -3.75
N LEU A 230 -19.52 -28.38 -2.65
CA LEU A 230 -18.69 -29.01 -1.63
C LEU A 230 -19.56 -29.33 -0.41
N PHE A 231 -19.42 -30.52 0.16
CA PHE A 231 -20.12 -30.93 1.37
C PHE A 231 -19.18 -31.55 2.40
N ASN A 232 -19.36 -31.22 3.67
CA ASN A 232 -18.71 -31.92 4.78
C ASN A 232 -19.60 -31.89 6.03
N THR A 233 -19.62 -32.96 6.83
CA THR A 233 -20.37 -32.99 8.09
C THR A 233 -19.70 -32.14 9.18
N GLN A 234 -18.38 -32.00 9.10
CA GLN A 234 -17.58 -31.16 9.98
C GLN A 234 -16.56 -30.39 9.14
N SER A 235 -16.63 -29.06 9.17
CA SER A 235 -15.64 -28.20 8.52
C SER A 235 -15.20 -27.11 9.47
N ARG A 236 -13.89 -26.85 9.47
CA ARG A 236 -13.27 -25.73 10.17
C ARG A 236 -12.32 -25.06 9.20
N VAL A 237 -12.38 -23.75 9.16
CA VAL A 237 -11.43 -22.92 8.42
C VAL A 237 -10.52 -22.16 9.39
N ASP A 238 -9.25 -22.09 9.04
CA ASP A 238 -8.20 -21.34 9.73
C ASP A 238 -7.84 -20.11 8.88
N LEU A 239 -7.89 -18.93 9.51
CA LEU A 239 -7.52 -17.64 8.91
C LEU A 239 -6.17 -17.13 9.45
N GLY A 240 -5.37 -18.01 10.06
CA GLY A 240 -4.04 -17.67 10.60
C GLY A 240 -2.99 -17.36 9.52
N SER A 241 -3.26 -17.67 8.26
CA SER A 241 -2.45 -17.31 7.09
C SER A 241 -3.20 -16.34 6.16
N PHE A 242 -2.49 -15.78 5.18
CA PHE A 242 -3.07 -14.89 4.17
C PHE A 242 -4.19 -15.57 3.35
N HIS A 243 -3.99 -16.84 2.97
CA HIS A 243 -5.06 -17.65 2.39
C HIS A 243 -5.74 -18.49 3.47
N PRO A 244 -7.07 -18.67 3.41
CA PRO A 244 -7.77 -19.64 4.25
C PRO A 244 -7.18 -21.05 4.09
N ALA A 245 -7.21 -21.81 5.18
CA ALA A 245 -6.82 -23.21 5.19
C ALA A 245 -7.88 -24.07 5.87
N TRP A 246 -8.04 -25.33 5.45
CA TRP A 246 -8.98 -26.29 6.02
C TRP A 246 -8.23 -27.46 6.67
N PRO A 247 -7.83 -27.36 7.94
CA PRO A 247 -7.07 -28.42 8.62
C PRO A 247 -7.77 -29.78 8.51
N GLY A 248 -7.01 -30.81 8.11
CA GLY A 248 -7.53 -32.16 7.89
C GLY A 248 -8.20 -32.38 6.53
N GLN A 249 -8.30 -31.36 5.69
CA GLN A 249 -8.79 -31.44 4.31
C GLN A 249 -7.66 -31.02 3.36
N SER A 250 -7.16 -31.96 2.57
CA SER A 250 -6.08 -31.72 1.59
C SER A 250 -6.32 -32.58 0.35
N PRO A 251 -6.01 -32.07 -0.86
CA PRO A 251 -6.16 -32.86 -2.08
C PRO A 251 -5.17 -34.03 -2.08
N VAL A 252 -5.54 -35.13 -2.71
CA VAL A 252 -4.59 -36.21 -3.01
C VAL A 252 -3.67 -35.76 -4.15
N VAL A 253 -2.37 -35.92 -3.94
CA VAL A 253 -1.34 -35.62 -4.93
C VAL A 253 -0.60 -36.90 -5.26
N GLN A 254 -0.44 -37.17 -6.55
CA GLN A 254 0.28 -38.32 -7.07
C GLN A 254 1.49 -37.85 -7.88
N MET A 255 2.59 -38.59 -7.78
CA MET A 255 3.82 -38.33 -8.51
C MET A 255 4.31 -39.62 -9.14
N THR A 256 4.56 -39.63 -10.45
CA THR A 256 5.07 -40.82 -11.15
C THR A 256 6.57 -40.67 -11.40
N VAL A 257 7.38 -41.56 -10.83
CA VAL A 257 8.85 -41.61 -11.01
C VAL A 257 9.25 -43.03 -11.37
N ASN A 258 10.06 -43.18 -12.42
CA ASN A 258 10.50 -44.49 -12.94
C ASN A 258 9.34 -45.50 -13.15
N GLY A 259 8.18 -45.02 -13.62
CA GLY A 259 6.98 -45.84 -13.85
C GLY A 259 6.18 -46.21 -12.59
N LYS A 260 6.67 -45.89 -11.38
CA LYS A 260 5.96 -46.10 -10.11
C LYS A 260 5.24 -44.82 -9.68
N THR A 261 4.03 -44.96 -9.14
CA THR A 261 3.23 -43.83 -8.64
C THR A 261 3.29 -43.76 -7.12
N TYR A 262 3.71 -42.61 -6.62
CA TYR A 262 3.78 -42.24 -5.20
C TYR A 262 2.60 -41.34 -4.88
N THR A 263 1.95 -41.55 -3.74
CA THR A 263 0.76 -40.78 -3.33
C THR A 263 1.01 -40.06 -2.02
N THR A 264 0.62 -38.79 -1.95
CA THR A 264 0.66 -37.97 -0.74
C THR A 264 -0.54 -37.00 -0.70
N ARG A 265 -0.49 -35.99 0.17
CA ARG A 265 -1.46 -34.90 0.29
C ARG A 265 -0.86 -33.58 -0.22
N GLY A 266 -1.70 -32.73 -0.81
CA GLY A 266 -1.35 -31.35 -1.12
C GLY A 266 -1.58 -30.41 0.07
N LYS A 267 -1.47 -29.11 -0.21
CA LYS A 267 -1.69 -28.07 0.81
C LYS A 267 -3.18 -28.00 1.17
N ASN A 268 -3.46 -27.80 2.45
CA ASN A 268 -4.82 -27.59 2.95
C ASN A 268 -5.39 -26.20 2.66
N GLN A 269 -4.71 -25.41 1.81
CA GLN A 269 -5.16 -24.10 1.32
C GLN A 269 -5.92 -24.21 -0.01
N ASP A 270 -6.00 -25.42 -0.59
CA ASP A 270 -6.79 -25.69 -1.78
C ASP A 270 -8.29 -25.62 -1.45
N PRO A 271 -9.04 -24.63 -1.99
CA PRO A 271 -10.45 -24.47 -1.69
C PRO A 271 -11.33 -25.57 -2.30
N PHE A 272 -10.87 -26.25 -3.35
CA PHE A 272 -11.63 -27.34 -3.98
C PHE A 272 -11.60 -28.62 -3.13
N ALA A 273 -10.62 -28.75 -2.25
CA ALA A 273 -10.48 -29.87 -1.32
C ALA A 273 -11.17 -29.65 0.04
N ALA A 274 -11.81 -28.50 0.27
CA ALA A 274 -12.41 -28.14 1.55
C ALA A 274 -13.61 -29.03 1.97
N GLY A 275 -14.14 -29.84 1.04
CA GLY A 275 -15.18 -30.83 1.28
C GLY A 275 -15.29 -31.81 0.12
N VAL A 276 -16.23 -32.76 0.21
CA VAL A 276 -16.53 -33.70 -0.87
C VAL A 276 -17.20 -32.96 -2.02
N ARG A 277 -16.57 -32.98 -3.19
CA ARG A 277 -17.07 -32.31 -4.41
C ARG A 277 -18.11 -33.15 -5.12
N SER A 278 -19.18 -32.50 -5.59
CA SER A 278 -20.20 -33.06 -6.49
C SER A 278 -20.43 -32.09 -7.65
N ASP A 279 -20.10 -32.51 -8.87
CA ASP A 279 -20.25 -31.71 -10.09
C ASP A 279 -21.63 -31.88 -10.73
N PHE A 280 -22.14 -30.80 -11.32
CA PHE A 280 -23.44 -30.74 -11.98
C PHE A 280 -23.29 -30.34 -13.46
N ILE A 281 -23.97 -31.07 -14.34
CA ILE A 281 -24.01 -30.83 -15.78
C ILE A 281 -25.30 -30.08 -16.13
N PRO A 282 -25.26 -28.99 -16.91
CA PRO A 282 -26.48 -28.27 -17.32
C PRO A 282 -27.31 -29.11 -18.29
N ARG A 283 -28.52 -29.53 -17.89
CA ARG A 283 -29.38 -30.45 -18.67
C ARG A 283 -30.60 -29.77 -19.29
N HIS A 284 -31.15 -28.76 -18.61
CA HIS A 284 -32.37 -28.09 -19.04
C HIS A 284 -32.24 -26.57 -18.95
N VAL A 285 -32.95 -25.86 -19.82
CA VAL A 285 -33.07 -24.40 -19.79
C VAL A 285 -34.52 -24.01 -20.03
N GLY A 286 -34.98 -22.99 -19.30
CA GLY A 286 -36.32 -22.43 -19.41
C GLY A 286 -36.30 -20.92 -19.24
N THR A 287 -37.35 -20.26 -19.74
CA THR A 287 -37.56 -18.82 -19.46
C THR A 287 -38.13 -18.68 -18.05
N HIS A 288 -37.52 -17.83 -17.23
CA HIS A 288 -38.10 -17.45 -15.94
C HIS A 288 -38.93 -16.17 -16.10
N ASP A 289 -38.34 -15.15 -16.73
CA ASP A 289 -38.95 -13.89 -17.12
C ASP A 289 -38.19 -13.29 -18.33
N PRO A 290 -38.60 -12.14 -18.91
CA PRO A 290 -37.93 -11.58 -20.10
C PRO A 290 -36.44 -11.25 -19.95
N MET A 291 -35.95 -11.03 -18.73
CA MET A 291 -34.55 -10.70 -18.43
C MET A 291 -33.81 -11.85 -17.75
N THR A 292 -34.52 -12.92 -17.37
CA THR A 292 -33.96 -14.04 -16.61
C THR A 292 -34.20 -15.40 -17.27
N VAL A 293 -33.13 -16.18 -17.43
CA VAL A 293 -33.16 -17.56 -17.88
C VAL A 293 -32.77 -18.50 -16.75
N GLN A 294 -33.55 -19.56 -16.56
CA GLN A 294 -33.25 -20.62 -15.62
C GLN A 294 -32.55 -21.78 -16.32
N VAL A 295 -31.42 -22.24 -15.78
CA VAL A 295 -30.72 -23.46 -16.20
C VAL A 295 -30.72 -24.46 -15.04
N ILE A 296 -31.21 -25.67 -15.28
CA ILE A 296 -31.20 -26.76 -14.29
C ILE A 296 -29.99 -27.65 -14.59
N HIS A 297 -29.13 -27.77 -13.59
CA HIS A 297 -27.95 -28.64 -13.63
C HIS A 297 -28.21 -29.89 -12.80
N GLU A 298 -27.72 -31.03 -13.26
CA GLU A 298 -27.91 -32.34 -12.63
C GLU A 298 -26.57 -33.03 -12.39
N ASN A 299 -26.39 -33.60 -11.20
CA ASN A 299 -25.22 -34.44 -10.88
C ASN A 299 -25.50 -35.93 -11.18
N HIS A 300 -24.52 -36.78 -10.96
CA HIS A 300 -24.63 -38.24 -11.19
C HIS A 300 -25.65 -38.94 -10.28
N ASN A 301 -26.03 -38.33 -9.15
CA ASN A 301 -27.04 -38.84 -8.22
C ASN A 301 -28.47 -38.38 -8.57
N GLY A 302 -28.63 -37.53 -9.60
CA GLY A 302 -29.91 -36.93 -9.98
C GLY A 302 -30.33 -35.74 -9.11
N ASP A 303 -29.42 -35.20 -8.27
CA ASP A 303 -29.69 -33.95 -7.56
C ASP A 303 -29.67 -32.77 -8.54
N GLN A 304 -30.53 -31.79 -8.27
CA GLN A 304 -30.67 -30.60 -9.10
C GLN A 304 -30.09 -29.35 -8.42
N LEU A 305 -29.37 -28.56 -9.20
CA LEU A 305 -28.89 -27.23 -8.86
C LEU A 305 -29.40 -26.23 -9.91
N HIS A 306 -30.09 -25.19 -9.45
CA HIS A 306 -30.77 -24.23 -10.32
C HIS A 306 -29.90 -22.98 -10.46
N ALA A 307 -29.59 -22.57 -11.69
CA ALA A 307 -28.91 -21.32 -11.98
C ALA A 307 -29.87 -20.35 -12.66
N TYR A 308 -29.92 -19.10 -12.19
CA TYR A 308 -30.74 -18.03 -12.76
C TYR A 308 -29.81 -16.98 -13.35
N TRP A 309 -29.75 -16.90 -14.67
CA TRP A 309 -28.97 -15.93 -15.44
C TRP A 309 -29.84 -14.71 -15.69
N HIS A 310 -29.45 -13.56 -15.17
CA HIS A 310 -30.15 -12.29 -15.31
C HIS A 310 -29.27 -11.28 -16.04
N LEU A 311 -29.87 -10.55 -16.99
CA LEU A 311 -29.17 -9.55 -17.81
C LEU A 311 -29.96 -8.23 -17.84
N ASP A 312 -29.43 -7.21 -17.16
CA ASP A 312 -30.04 -5.88 -17.11
C ASP A 312 -29.96 -5.17 -18.48
N PRO A 313 -30.88 -4.26 -18.83
CA PRO A 313 -30.97 -3.69 -20.20
C PRO A 313 -29.71 -3.01 -20.75
N GLN A 314 -28.80 -2.53 -19.89
CA GLN A 314 -27.60 -1.79 -20.27
C GLN A 314 -26.30 -2.35 -19.66
N SER A 315 -26.36 -3.46 -18.92
CA SER A 315 -25.16 -4.00 -18.26
C SER A 315 -24.17 -4.65 -19.23
N HIS A 316 -22.89 -4.61 -18.91
CA HIS A 316 -21.89 -5.45 -19.57
C HIS A 316 -21.79 -6.85 -18.94
N ASP A 317 -22.19 -7.00 -17.69
CA ASP A 317 -22.19 -8.27 -16.96
C ASP A 317 -23.56 -8.96 -16.94
N ALA A 318 -23.53 -10.26 -16.66
CA ALA A 318 -24.71 -11.04 -16.30
C ALA A 318 -24.62 -11.48 -14.84
N ARG A 319 -25.69 -11.27 -14.07
CA ARG A 319 -25.82 -11.81 -12.72
C ARG A 319 -26.24 -13.26 -12.80
N VAL A 320 -25.59 -14.12 -12.02
CA VAL A 320 -25.96 -15.54 -11.93
C VAL A 320 -26.18 -15.90 -10.47
N MET A 321 -27.38 -16.36 -10.14
CA MET A 321 -27.71 -16.93 -8.83
C MET A 321 -27.81 -18.45 -8.93
N PHE A 322 -27.05 -19.16 -8.12
CA PHE A 322 -27.15 -20.61 -7.95
C PHE A 322 -27.94 -20.95 -6.69
N LYS A 323 -28.79 -21.97 -6.77
CA LYS A 323 -29.61 -22.46 -5.66
C LYS A 323 -29.60 -23.99 -5.63
N PHE A 324 -29.23 -24.56 -4.49
CA PHE A 324 -29.19 -26.00 -4.23
C PHE A 324 -29.96 -26.33 -2.94
N VAL A 325 -30.60 -27.49 -2.89
CA VAL A 325 -31.29 -27.98 -1.67
C VAL A 325 -30.35 -28.91 -0.91
N ALA A 326 -29.96 -28.53 0.30
CA ALA A 326 -29.10 -29.32 1.16
C ALA A 326 -29.72 -30.70 1.43
N LYS A 327 -28.93 -31.77 1.23
CA LYS A 327 -29.40 -33.16 1.33
C LYS A 327 -29.18 -33.78 2.70
N ALA A 328 -28.28 -33.21 3.49
CA ALA A 328 -27.96 -33.62 4.84
C ALA A 328 -27.61 -32.39 5.68
N LYS A 329 -27.59 -32.55 7.00
CA LYS A 329 -27.05 -31.54 7.90
C LYS A 329 -25.53 -31.46 7.75
N GLY A 330 -24.97 -30.27 7.59
CA GLY A 330 -23.53 -30.08 7.50
C GLY A 330 -23.13 -28.73 6.92
N PHE A 331 -21.92 -28.67 6.39
CA PHE A 331 -21.35 -27.50 5.75
C PHE A 331 -21.43 -27.65 4.23
N TYR A 332 -21.90 -26.60 3.55
CA TYR A 332 -22.04 -26.55 2.10
C TYR A 332 -21.40 -25.29 1.51
N SER A 333 -20.88 -25.46 0.30
CA SER A 333 -20.44 -24.36 -0.57
C SER A 333 -20.82 -24.69 -2.01
N ILE A 334 -21.26 -23.70 -2.78
CA ILE A 334 -21.38 -23.80 -4.24
C ILE A 334 -20.11 -23.21 -4.83
N GLY A 335 -19.53 -23.88 -5.82
CA GLY A 335 -18.42 -23.37 -6.62
C GLY A 335 -18.82 -23.22 -8.08
N TYR A 336 -18.34 -22.15 -8.72
CA TYR A 336 -18.49 -21.92 -10.16
C TYR A 336 -17.15 -21.52 -10.78
N SER A 337 -16.60 -22.40 -11.62
CA SER A 337 -15.45 -22.11 -12.48
C SER A 337 -15.99 -21.69 -13.85
N ALA A 338 -15.78 -20.42 -14.21
CA ALA A 338 -16.31 -19.85 -15.45
C ALA A 338 -15.29 -19.88 -16.59
N PHE A 339 -15.78 -19.73 -17.82
CA PHE A 339 -14.98 -19.70 -19.04
C PHE A 339 -14.20 -21.01 -19.28
N ASN A 340 -13.26 -21.02 -20.23
CA ASN A 340 -12.34 -22.12 -20.44
C ASN A 340 -11.08 -21.97 -19.55
N PRO A 341 -10.37 -23.07 -19.24
CA PRO A 341 -9.02 -22.98 -18.70
C PRO A 341 -8.08 -22.41 -19.77
N TRP A 342 -7.11 -21.61 -19.33
CA TRP A 342 -6.00 -21.12 -20.14
C TRP A 342 -4.67 -21.65 -19.59
N GLU A 343 -3.74 -21.85 -20.50
CA GLU A 343 -2.36 -22.14 -20.15
C GLU A 343 -1.67 -20.91 -19.57
N THR A 344 -0.75 -21.15 -18.65
CA THR A 344 -0.01 -20.11 -17.95
C THR A 344 0.75 -19.14 -18.88
N SER A 345 1.19 -19.63 -20.04
CA SER A 345 1.88 -18.87 -21.10
C SER A 345 0.94 -17.97 -21.91
N GLU A 346 -0.36 -18.30 -21.94
CA GLU A 346 -1.38 -17.60 -22.71
C GLU A 346 -1.94 -16.36 -22.00
N ILE A 347 -1.53 -16.09 -20.75
CA ILE A 347 -2.09 -14.99 -19.97
C ILE A 347 -1.26 -13.72 -20.12
N ARG A 348 -1.85 -12.66 -20.70
CA ARG A 348 -1.27 -11.32 -20.74
C ARG A 348 -1.29 -10.65 -19.37
N PHE A 349 -2.43 -10.73 -18.68
CA PHE A 349 -2.65 -10.15 -17.36
C PHE A 349 -3.68 -10.96 -16.56
N ASN A 350 -3.52 -11.02 -15.24
CA ASN A 350 -4.48 -11.55 -14.29
C ASN A 350 -4.63 -10.60 -13.10
N GLN A 351 -5.82 -10.56 -12.50
CA GLN A 351 -6.07 -9.82 -11.28
C GLN A 351 -6.95 -10.60 -10.31
N LEU A 352 -6.46 -10.78 -9.10
CA LEU A 352 -7.16 -11.19 -7.90
C LEU A 352 -6.57 -10.36 -6.73
N SER A 353 -7.13 -9.17 -6.55
CA SER A 353 -6.63 -8.17 -5.60
C SER A 353 -6.64 -8.71 -4.16
N PRO A 354 -5.62 -8.42 -3.33
CA PRO A 354 -4.53 -7.46 -3.58
C PRO A 354 -3.19 -8.06 -4.07
N MET A 355 -2.97 -9.37 -3.96
CA MET A 355 -1.62 -9.96 -4.15
C MET A 355 -1.33 -10.45 -5.58
N VAL A 356 -2.38 -10.79 -6.32
CA VAL A 356 -2.28 -11.51 -7.59
C VAL A 356 -2.61 -10.52 -8.69
N GLN A 357 -1.58 -9.92 -9.28
CA GLN A 357 -1.66 -8.90 -10.33
C GLN A 357 -0.54 -9.17 -11.35
N PHE A 358 -0.57 -8.54 -12.53
CA PHE A 358 0.34 -8.87 -13.63
C PHE A 358 0.14 -10.31 -14.10
N VAL A 359 1.18 -11.14 -14.09
CA VAL A 359 1.08 -12.58 -14.32
C VAL A 359 1.49 -13.37 -13.06
N ARG A 360 1.56 -12.69 -11.90
CA ARG A 360 1.86 -13.29 -10.60
C ARG A 360 0.71 -14.18 -10.19
N ARG A 361 1.03 -15.38 -9.72
CA ARG A 361 0.07 -16.39 -9.25
C ARG A 361 0.77 -17.42 -8.37
N HIS A 362 -0.01 -18.09 -7.53
CA HIS A 362 0.45 -19.29 -6.83
C HIS A 362 0.54 -20.46 -7.82
N GLU A 363 1.37 -21.45 -7.53
CA GLU A 363 1.47 -22.68 -8.33
C GLU A 363 0.28 -23.63 -8.13
N GLN A 364 -0.48 -23.43 -7.06
CA GLN A 364 -1.59 -24.26 -6.63
C GLN A 364 -2.80 -23.38 -6.35
N PRO A 365 -4.04 -23.88 -6.51
CA PRO A 365 -5.23 -23.11 -6.22
C PRO A 365 -5.26 -22.68 -4.76
N VAL A 366 -5.55 -21.39 -4.55
CA VAL A 366 -5.71 -20.77 -3.24
C VAL A 366 -6.89 -19.81 -3.30
N MET A 367 -7.55 -19.59 -2.15
CA MET A 367 -8.67 -18.67 -2.05
C MET A 367 -8.22 -17.30 -1.52
N THR A 368 -8.74 -16.23 -2.13
CA THR A 368 -8.81 -14.89 -1.54
C THR A 368 -10.26 -14.60 -1.17
N THR A 369 -10.52 -14.21 0.06
CA THR A 369 -11.88 -13.93 0.53
C THR A 369 -12.36 -12.54 0.08
N SER A 370 -13.64 -12.41 -0.20
CA SER A 370 -14.27 -11.13 -0.57
C SER A 370 -14.08 -10.03 0.49
N SER A 371 -14.06 -10.42 1.77
CA SER A 371 -13.81 -9.50 2.90
C SER A 371 -12.39 -8.95 2.95
N CYS A 372 -11.45 -9.47 2.18
CA CYS A 372 -10.06 -9.03 2.18
C CYS A 372 -9.59 -8.63 0.78
N SER A 373 -10.52 -8.50 -0.15
CA SER A 373 -10.29 -8.05 -1.51
C SER A 373 -10.98 -6.70 -1.67
N PRO A 374 -10.23 -5.58 -1.78
CA PRO A 374 -10.81 -4.25 -1.99
C PRO A 374 -11.68 -4.17 -3.26
N LEU A 375 -11.35 -5.00 -4.26
CA LEU A 375 -12.15 -5.25 -5.45
C LEU A 375 -12.29 -6.77 -5.65
N PRO A 376 -13.36 -7.39 -5.13
CA PRO A 376 -13.54 -8.84 -5.12
C PRO A 376 -13.90 -9.35 -6.52
N MET A 377 -12.85 -9.55 -7.33
CA MET A 377 -12.90 -9.98 -8.72
C MET A 377 -11.72 -10.90 -9.03
N ALA A 378 -11.97 -11.98 -9.76
CA ALA A 378 -10.96 -12.78 -10.43
C ALA A 378 -11.06 -12.52 -11.94
N MET A 379 -10.09 -11.80 -12.49
CA MET A 379 -10.04 -11.38 -13.89
C MET A 379 -8.82 -11.94 -14.60
N VAL A 380 -9.00 -12.30 -15.86
CA VAL A 380 -7.94 -12.73 -16.76
C VAL A 380 -8.06 -12.00 -18.09
N GLU A 381 -6.91 -11.66 -18.63
CA GLU A 381 -6.74 -11.18 -19.98
C GLU A 381 -5.77 -12.13 -20.69
N PRO A 382 -6.27 -13.04 -21.55
CA PRO A 382 -5.40 -13.84 -22.41
C PRO A 382 -4.66 -12.97 -23.45
N LEU A 383 -3.62 -13.54 -24.05
CA LEU A 383 -2.95 -12.96 -25.21
C LEU A 383 -3.98 -12.82 -26.34
N SER A 384 -4.01 -11.63 -26.96
CA SER A 384 -5.01 -11.26 -27.95
C SER A 384 -5.03 -12.25 -29.13
N LEU A 385 -6.23 -12.60 -29.58
CA LEU A 385 -6.45 -13.27 -30.87
C LEU A 385 -6.54 -12.20 -31.97
N GLY A 386 -5.40 -11.74 -32.47
CA GLY A 386 -5.32 -10.61 -33.41
C GLY A 386 -5.24 -9.26 -32.69
N ASP A 387 -5.84 -8.22 -33.28
CA ASP A 387 -5.68 -6.82 -32.80
C ASP A 387 -6.66 -6.43 -31.68
N VAL A 388 -7.52 -7.35 -31.22
CA VAL A 388 -8.56 -7.09 -30.22
C VAL A 388 -8.17 -7.70 -28.87
N SER A 389 -8.06 -6.86 -27.83
CA SER A 389 -7.95 -7.32 -26.44
C SER A 389 -9.30 -7.83 -25.94
N LEU A 390 -9.28 -8.97 -25.26
CA LEU A 390 -10.45 -9.57 -24.62
C LEU A 390 -10.14 -9.87 -23.17
N SER A 391 -11.04 -9.48 -22.28
CA SER A 391 -10.88 -9.68 -20.84
C SER A 391 -12.13 -10.34 -20.24
N TYR A 392 -11.91 -11.22 -19.27
CA TYR A 392 -12.95 -12.04 -18.65
C TYR A 392 -12.83 -11.98 -17.14
N ALA A 393 -13.94 -11.81 -16.45
CA ALA A 393 -13.95 -11.70 -14.99
C ALA A 393 -15.15 -12.41 -14.36
N LEU A 394 -14.86 -13.10 -13.26
CA LEU A 394 -15.87 -13.39 -12.23
C LEU A 394 -15.76 -12.33 -11.15
N VAL A 395 -16.87 -11.63 -10.92
CA VAL A 395 -16.97 -10.58 -9.92
C VAL A 395 -17.94 -11.03 -8.84
N ALA A 396 -17.61 -10.78 -7.57
CA ALA A 396 -18.57 -10.98 -6.48
C ALA A 396 -19.80 -10.10 -6.70
N ASP A 397 -21.00 -10.65 -6.55
CA ASP A 397 -22.24 -9.87 -6.63
C ASP A 397 -22.36 -8.98 -5.39
N PRO A 398 -22.38 -7.65 -5.50
CA PRO A 398 -22.41 -6.75 -4.34
C PRO A 398 -23.62 -6.98 -3.44
N ASP A 399 -24.76 -7.39 -4.00
CA ASP A 399 -25.99 -7.74 -3.27
C ASP A 399 -25.82 -8.99 -2.39
N HIS A 400 -24.81 -9.82 -2.68
CA HIS A 400 -24.49 -11.03 -1.93
C HIS A 400 -23.37 -10.80 -0.90
N LEU A 401 -22.71 -9.64 -0.92
CA LEU A 401 -21.65 -9.28 0.02
C LEU A 401 -22.23 -8.68 1.31
N SER A 402 -21.40 -8.61 2.36
CA SER A 402 -21.76 -7.88 3.58
C SER A 402 -21.87 -6.39 3.29
N THR A 403 -22.85 -5.72 3.88
CA THR A 403 -23.01 -4.26 3.81
C THR A 403 -22.26 -3.54 4.93
N SER A 404 -21.65 -4.27 5.86
CA SER A 404 -20.89 -3.75 7.01
C SER A 404 -19.42 -3.55 6.67
N TRP A 405 -18.70 -2.87 7.56
CA TRP A 405 -17.24 -2.81 7.51
C TRP A 405 -16.62 -4.20 7.33
N PRO A 406 -15.62 -4.38 6.45
CA PRO A 406 -15.03 -5.69 6.20
C PRO A 406 -14.46 -6.36 7.45
N VAL A 407 -14.86 -7.62 7.66
CA VAL A 407 -14.39 -8.52 8.71
C VAL A 407 -14.00 -9.86 8.08
N ALA A 408 -12.82 -10.37 8.41
CA ALA A 408 -12.28 -11.59 7.79
C ALA A 408 -13.20 -12.83 7.91
N GLN A 409 -13.89 -12.98 9.06
CA GLN A 409 -14.77 -14.12 9.35
C GLN A 409 -16.18 -13.98 8.77
N GLU A 410 -16.52 -12.83 8.19
CA GLU A 410 -17.84 -12.54 7.62
C GLU A 410 -17.84 -12.49 6.09
N ALA A 411 -16.75 -12.97 5.46
CA ALA A 411 -16.68 -13.04 4.00
C ALA A 411 -17.74 -14.00 3.45
N ARG A 412 -18.55 -13.53 2.50
CA ARG A 412 -19.63 -14.31 1.89
C ARG A 412 -19.15 -15.16 0.72
N LEU A 413 -18.17 -14.64 -0.02
CA LEU A 413 -17.62 -15.26 -1.21
C LEU A 413 -16.10 -15.42 -1.11
N GLY A 414 -15.60 -16.50 -1.69
CA GLY A 414 -14.18 -16.75 -1.95
C GLY A 414 -13.89 -16.76 -3.44
N LEU A 415 -12.70 -16.32 -3.83
CA LEU A 415 -12.27 -16.24 -5.23
C LEU A 415 -10.92 -16.95 -5.41
N SER A 416 -10.78 -17.71 -6.48
CA SER A 416 -9.52 -18.34 -6.90
C SER A 416 -9.21 -17.97 -8.35
N MET A 417 -7.93 -17.77 -8.65
CA MET A 417 -7.44 -17.56 -10.02
C MET A 417 -7.23 -18.88 -10.77
N LEU A 418 -6.99 -19.97 -10.02
CA LEU A 418 -6.77 -21.29 -10.58
C LEU A 418 -7.95 -22.22 -10.28
N ASN A 419 -8.24 -23.12 -11.21
CA ASN A 419 -9.18 -24.22 -10.96
C ASN A 419 -8.54 -25.38 -10.18
N HIS A 420 -9.33 -26.42 -9.91
CA HIS A 420 -8.88 -27.64 -9.23
C HIS A 420 -7.75 -28.43 -9.95
N GLN A 421 -7.48 -28.11 -11.23
CA GLN A 421 -6.39 -28.70 -12.01
C GLN A 421 -5.17 -27.78 -12.07
N ALA A 422 -5.15 -26.69 -11.28
CA ALA A 422 -4.15 -25.63 -11.30
C ALA A 422 -4.02 -24.88 -12.65
N ALA A 423 -5.00 -25.01 -13.55
CA ALA A 423 -5.07 -24.19 -14.76
C ALA A 423 -5.66 -22.81 -14.46
N VAL A 424 -5.30 -21.80 -15.25
CA VAL A 424 -5.82 -20.44 -15.07
C VAL A 424 -7.29 -20.41 -15.50
N GLN A 425 -8.20 -20.29 -14.54
CA GLN A 425 -9.64 -20.24 -14.77
C GLN A 425 -10.30 -19.61 -13.53
N PRO A 426 -10.83 -18.38 -13.64
CA PRO A 426 -11.51 -17.72 -12.54
C PRO A 426 -12.59 -18.61 -11.90
N THR A 427 -12.55 -18.73 -10.58
CA THR A 427 -13.52 -19.52 -9.81
C THR A 427 -14.02 -18.72 -8.61
N VAL A 428 -15.33 -18.77 -8.37
CA VAL A 428 -15.99 -18.22 -7.17
C VAL A 428 -16.60 -19.33 -6.32
N PHE A 429 -16.60 -19.14 -5.00
CA PHE A 429 -17.14 -20.06 -3.99
C PHE A 429 -18.07 -19.31 -3.04
N GLY A 430 -19.17 -19.93 -2.62
CA GLY A 430 -20.08 -19.33 -1.64
C GLY A 430 -21.19 -20.28 -1.15
N PRO A 431 -21.53 -20.26 0.15
CA PRO A 431 -20.78 -19.68 1.27
C PRO A 431 -19.39 -20.34 1.44
N ILE A 432 -18.48 -19.73 2.20
CA ILE A 432 -17.14 -20.31 2.41
C ILE A 432 -17.20 -21.48 3.40
N MET A 433 -16.72 -22.66 3.00
CA MET A 433 -16.71 -23.86 3.85
C MET A 433 -16.11 -23.59 5.24
N GLY A 434 -16.88 -23.92 6.29
CA GLY A 434 -16.45 -23.79 7.69
C GLY A 434 -16.80 -22.45 8.34
N PHE A 435 -17.29 -21.46 7.59
CA PHE A 435 -17.92 -20.27 8.17
C PHE A 435 -19.34 -20.55 8.66
N ASN A 436 -19.84 -19.70 9.56
CA ASN A 436 -21.14 -19.89 10.20
C ASN A 436 -22.30 -19.95 9.20
N ASP A 437 -22.23 -19.17 8.11
CA ASP A 437 -23.25 -19.13 7.06
C ASP A 437 -23.13 -20.26 6.03
N SER A 438 -22.10 -21.11 6.15
CA SER A 438 -21.98 -22.34 5.36
C SER A 438 -22.66 -23.55 6.01
N ARG A 439 -23.27 -23.40 7.20
CA ARG A 439 -23.93 -24.50 7.91
C ARG A 439 -25.43 -24.54 7.59
N PHE A 440 -25.90 -25.71 7.15
CA PHE A 440 -27.29 -25.94 6.74
C PHE A 440 -27.87 -27.21 7.37
N GLU A 441 -29.18 -27.23 7.56
CA GLU A 441 -29.95 -28.45 7.82
C GLU A 441 -30.41 -29.07 6.48
N ALA A 442 -30.82 -30.34 6.51
CA ALA A 442 -31.38 -30.99 5.33
C ALA A 442 -32.70 -30.29 4.92
N GLY A 443 -32.85 -29.98 3.63
CA GLY A 443 -33.99 -29.24 3.08
C GLY A 443 -33.76 -27.74 2.92
N ASP A 444 -32.75 -27.17 3.57
CA ASP A 444 -32.42 -25.75 3.44
C ASP A 444 -31.89 -25.42 2.03
N HIS A 445 -32.00 -24.14 1.66
CA HIS A 445 -31.47 -23.65 0.40
C HIS A 445 -30.08 -23.04 0.56
N VAL A 446 -29.10 -23.66 -0.09
CA VAL A 446 -27.76 -23.09 -0.28
C VAL A 446 -27.81 -22.17 -1.50
N THR A 447 -27.36 -20.93 -1.35
CA THR A 447 -27.38 -19.94 -2.44
C THR A 447 -26.05 -19.23 -2.59
N MET A 448 -25.65 -18.96 -3.83
CA MET A 448 -24.48 -18.14 -4.18
C MET A 448 -24.84 -17.26 -5.37
N SER A 449 -24.47 -15.98 -5.34
CA SER A 449 -24.60 -15.09 -6.51
C SER A 449 -23.26 -14.48 -6.90
N CYS A 450 -23.01 -14.37 -8.20
CA CYS A 450 -21.84 -13.71 -8.77
C CYS A 450 -22.22 -13.00 -10.09
N ARG A 451 -21.31 -12.16 -10.60
CA ARG A 451 -21.41 -11.55 -11.93
C ARG A 451 -20.39 -12.17 -12.88
N VAL A 452 -20.83 -12.45 -14.10
CA VAL A 452 -19.98 -12.90 -15.21
C VAL A 452 -19.81 -11.71 -16.15
N LEU A 453 -18.59 -11.18 -16.23
CA LEU A 453 -18.25 -10.04 -17.06
C LEU A 453 -17.29 -10.49 -18.16
N SER A 454 -17.66 -10.21 -19.41
CA SER A 454 -16.78 -10.40 -20.56
C SER A 454 -16.75 -9.13 -21.38
N MET A 455 -15.56 -8.70 -21.77
CA MET A 455 -15.35 -7.39 -22.40
C MET A 455 -14.46 -7.51 -23.63
N VAL A 456 -14.81 -6.76 -24.68
CA VAL A 456 -13.83 -6.31 -25.66
C VAL A 456 -13.12 -5.10 -25.05
N GLY A 457 -11.86 -5.29 -24.71
CA GLY A 457 -11.07 -4.31 -23.99
C GLY A 457 -9.98 -4.95 -23.15
N ASP A 458 -9.02 -4.13 -22.74
CA ASP A 458 -7.97 -4.57 -21.85
C ASP A 458 -8.43 -4.71 -20.40
N TRP A 459 -7.53 -5.22 -19.57
CA TRP A 459 -7.76 -5.41 -18.14
C TRP A 459 -8.19 -4.12 -17.41
N LYS A 460 -7.69 -2.94 -17.83
CA LYS A 460 -8.02 -1.66 -17.18
C LYS A 460 -9.46 -1.28 -17.45
N GLN A 461 -9.89 -1.38 -18.71
CA GLN A 461 -11.27 -1.09 -19.10
C GLN A 461 -12.25 -2.00 -18.35
N THR A 462 -11.94 -3.29 -18.29
CA THR A 462 -12.77 -4.29 -17.58
C THR A 462 -12.82 -4.01 -16.07
N GLN A 463 -11.68 -3.68 -15.46
CA GLN A 463 -11.62 -3.28 -14.05
C GLN A 463 -12.49 -2.05 -13.78
N GLN A 464 -12.41 -1.02 -14.61
CA GLN A 464 -13.17 0.21 -14.43
C GLN A 464 -14.68 0.01 -14.66
N VAL A 465 -15.08 -0.88 -15.57
CA VAL A 465 -16.48 -1.30 -15.74
C VAL A 465 -16.97 -2.00 -14.46
N ALA A 466 -16.20 -2.93 -13.89
CA ALA A 466 -16.58 -3.57 -12.62
C ALA A 466 -16.74 -2.54 -11.50
N MET A 467 -15.83 -1.58 -11.37
CA MET A 467 -15.94 -0.51 -10.36
C MET A 467 -17.17 0.37 -10.58
N ARG A 468 -17.45 0.78 -11.83
CA ARG A 468 -18.50 1.76 -12.16
C ARG A 468 -19.90 1.17 -12.25
N GLU A 469 -20.04 0.00 -12.87
CA GLU A 469 -21.35 -0.58 -13.20
C GLU A 469 -21.77 -1.66 -12.19
N ILE A 470 -20.82 -2.47 -11.69
CA ILE A 470 -21.13 -3.53 -10.73
C ILE A 470 -21.10 -2.99 -9.31
N PHE A 471 -19.96 -2.45 -8.85
CA PHE A 471 -19.86 -1.90 -7.48
C PHE A 471 -20.51 -0.52 -7.34
N GLU A 472 -20.79 0.16 -8.45
CA GLU A 472 -21.28 1.55 -8.50
C GLU A 472 -20.46 2.49 -7.63
N VAL A 473 -19.13 2.44 -7.78
CA VAL A 473 -18.23 3.42 -7.18
C VAL A 473 -18.60 4.79 -7.73
N SER A 474 -19.08 5.64 -6.82
CA SER A 474 -19.61 6.94 -7.13
C SER A 474 -19.06 7.97 -6.15
N ASP A 475 -19.22 9.25 -6.49
CA ASP A 475 -18.79 10.37 -5.67
C ASP A 475 -19.91 10.78 -4.71
N ASP A 476 -20.01 10.05 -3.60
CA ASP A 476 -21.07 10.20 -2.58
C ASP A 476 -20.64 11.06 -1.37
N ARG A 477 -19.40 11.58 -1.38
CA ARG A 477 -18.84 12.28 -0.21
C ARG A 477 -19.01 13.79 -0.29
N GLN A 478 -19.32 14.35 0.88
CA GLN A 478 -19.33 15.78 1.15
C GLN A 478 -18.60 16.07 2.48
N PRO A 479 -18.08 17.30 2.69
CA PRO A 479 -17.53 17.71 3.97
C PRO A 479 -18.54 17.57 5.13
N ILE A 480 -18.05 17.49 6.37
CA ILE A 480 -18.92 17.33 7.56
C ILE A 480 -18.55 18.39 8.60
N ASN A 481 -17.42 18.20 9.27
CA ASN A 481 -17.00 19.03 10.39
C ASN A 481 -16.11 20.22 9.97
N ALA A 482 -15.47 20.15 8.80
CA ALA A 482 -14.60 21.20 8.26
C ALA A 482 -14.43 21.07 6.75
N SER A 483 -14.11 22.18 6.08
CA SER A 483 -13.55 22.17 4.73
C SER A 483 -12.10 21.65 4.78
N LEU A 484 -11.55 21.20 3.65
CA LEU A 484 -10.15 20.79 3.58
C LEU A 484 -9.20 21.94 3.89
N SER A 485 -9.56 23.18 3.52
CA SER A 485 -8.83 24.39 3.88
C SER A 485 -8.72 24.55 5.39
N GLN A 486 -9.84 24.36 6.10
CA GLN A 486 -9.86 24.44 7.56
C GLN A 486 -9.16 23.23 8.20
N ALA A 487 -9.27 22.04 7.61
CA ALA A 487 -8.57 20.85 8.08
C ALA A 487 -7.05 20.97 7.98
N TYR A 488 -6.53 21.53 6.88
CA TYR A 488 -5.11 21.85 6.74
C TYR A 488 -4.64 22.80 7.85
N LEU A 489 -5.36 23.91 8.06
CA LEU A 489 -5.03 24.88 9.11
C LEU A 489 -5.06 24.26 10.51
N ASN A 490 -6.02 23.38 10.79
CA ASN A 490 -6.07 22.65 12.06
C ASN A 490 -4.87 21.71 12.26
N MET A 491 -4.37 21.08 11.18
CA MET A 491 -3.16 20.26 11.24
C MET A 491 -1.89 21.10 11.43
N VAL A 492 -1.82 22.31 10.86
CA VAL A 492 -0.73 23.27 11.14
C VAL A 492 -0.73 23.66 12.61
N ASP A 493 -1.89 23.98 13.18
CA ASP A 493 -2.04 24.29 14.60
C ASP A 493 -1.67 23.08 15.48
N LEU A 494 -2.00 21.86 15.06
CA LEU A 494 -1.61 20.62 15.76
C LEU A 494 -0.09 20.45 15.77
N MET A 495 0.59 20.61 14.63
CA MET A 495 2.05 20.55 14.55
C MET A 495 2.74 21.60 15.42
N ALA A 496 2.09 22.76 15.63
CA ALA A 496 2.60 23.82 16.49
C ALA A 496 2.43 23.51 17.98
N SER A 497 1.43 22.69 18.34
CA SER A 497 1.09 22.36 19.73
C SER A 497 1.93 21.24 20.34
N ASP A 498 1.91 21.12 21.67
CA ASP A 498 2.51 19.99 22.40
C ASP A 498 1.85 18.65 22.03
N GLN A 499 0.53 18.65 21.78
CA GLN A 499 -0.23 17.47 21.37
C GLN A 499 0.14 17.00 19.95
N GLY A 500 0.84 17.84 19.17
CA GLY A 500 1.46 17.44 17.91
C GLY A 500 2.56 16.39 18.06
N GLY A 501 3.03 16.14 19.28
CA GLY A 501 3.99 15.09 19.59
C GLY A 501 5.38 15.41 19.07
N TRP A 502 5.92 16.56 19.43
CA TRP A 502 7.24 17.03 19.03
C TRP A 502 8.27 16.87 20.17
N ASP A 503 9.48 16.44 19.84
CA ASP A 503 10.62 16.39 20.75
C ASP A 503 11.64 17.47 20.40
N ASP A 504 11.78 18.48 21.26
CA ASP A 504 12.69 19.61 21.03
C ASP A 504 14.16 19.20 21.00
N LYS A 505 14.54 18.17 21.78
CA LYS A 505 15.93 17.74 21.88
C LYS A 505 16.36 16.93 20.66
N LEU A 506 15.47 16.11 20.12
CA LEU A 506 15.74 15.32 18.92
C LEU A 506 15.36 16.04 17.62
N MET A 507 14.69 17.19 17.70
CA MET A 507 14.24 18.03 16.58
C MET A 507 13.27 17.31 15.63
N GLY A 508 12.28 16.59 16.16
CA GLY A 508 11.35 15.85 15.31
C GLY A 508 10.08 15.38 16.01
N PHE A 509 9.13 14.89 15.22
CA PHE A 509 7.89 14.30 15.73
C PHE A 509 8.10 12.87 16.23
N TYR A 510 7.42 12.49 17.31
CA TYR A 510 7.54 11.16 17.90
C TYR A 510 7.20 10.05 16.89
N ASN A 511 8.09 9.06 16.84
CA ASN A 511 7.82 7.76 16.24
C ASN A 511 7.13 6.88 17.27
N ILE A 512 5.88 6.51 17.01
CA ILE A 512 5.08 5.78 17.98
C ILE A 512 5.41 4.28 18.04
N GLU A 513 6.19 3.77 17.09
CA GLU A 513 6.50 2.37 16.92
C GLU A 513 7.84 1.98 17.57
N SER A 514 8.67 2.97 17.94
CA SER A 514 9.96 2.78 18.60
C SER A 514 10.14 3.77 19.75
N PRO A 515 10.57 3.34 20.95
CA PRO A 515 10.74 4.23 22.08
C PRO A 515 11.86 5.26 21.84
N SER A 516 11.70 6.46 22.39
CA SER A 516 12.65 7.58 22.34
C SER A 516 13.15 7.91 20.93
N THR A 517 12.31 7.69 19.92
CA THR A 517 12.64 7.84 18.50
C THR A 517 11.76 8.92 17.90
N VAL A 518 12.33 9.76 17.03
CA VAL A 518 11.58 10.72 16.21
C VAL A 518 11.62 10.36 14.74
N THR A 519 10.72 10.91 13.94
CA THR A 519 10.67 10.69 12.49
C THR A 519 10.27 11.94 11.70
N HIS A 520 10.95 12.17 10.57
CA HIS A 520 10.58 13.17 9.57
C HIS A 520 10.10 12.49 8.29
N ALA A 521 8.79 12.33 8.14
CA ALA A 521 8.21 11.66 6.97
C ALA A 521 8.00 12.61 5.79
N SER A 522 7.78 13.90 6.03
CA SER A 522 7.49 14.92 5.01
C SER A 522 8.01 16.30 5.43
N PRO A 523 9.34 16.49 5.52
CA PRO A 523 9.94 17.73 6.02
C PRO A 523 9.57 18.99 5.23
N LEU A 524 9.41 18.93 3.90
CA LEU A 524 8.96 20.10 3.12
C LEU A 524 7.51 20.49 3.41
N GLY A 525 6.66 19.55 3.84
CA GLY A 525 5.30 19.86 4.31
C GLY A 525 5.30 20.73 5.57
N ILE A 526 6.34 20.61 6.42
CA ILE A 526 6.54 21.48 7.59
C ILE A 526 6.96 22.88 7.13
N VAL A 527 7.83 22.98 6.12
CA VAL A 527 8.22 24.26 5.52
C VAL A 527 7.03 24.95 4.86
N GLU A 528 6.22 24.20 4.10
CA GLU A 528 5.00 24.67 3.43
C GLU A 528 4.05 25.32 4.42
N ALA A 529 3.80 24.67 5.56
CA ALA A 529 2.93 25.19 6.60
C ALA A 529 3.34 26.60 7.05
N SER A 530 4.64 26.86 7.25
CA SER A 530 5.13 28.19 7.65
C SER A 530 4.90 29.25 6.57
N LEU A 531 5.13 28.90 5.30
CA LEU A 531 5.02 29.83 4.17
C LEU A 531 3.58 30.20 3.86
N LEU A 532 2.70 29.19 3.77
CA LEU A 532 1.31 29.40 3.39
C LEU A 532 0.52 30.14 4.48
N THR A 533 0.88 29.93 5.75
CA THR A 533 0.25 30.60 6.89
C THR A 533 0.94 31.91 7.31
N ASP A 534 2.05 32.28 6.65
CA ASP A 534 2.86 33.47 6.97
C ASP A 534 3.30 33.51 8.45
N ASN A 535 3.78 32.36 8.95
CA ASN A 535 4.02 32.12 10.38
C ASN A 535 5.52 31.96 10.69
N GLU A 536 6.19 33.08 10.97
CA GLU A 536 7.62 33.13 11.33
C GLU A 536 7.92 32.40 12.65
N ALA A 537 6.99 32.40 13.60
CA ALA A 537 7.16 31.66 14.86
C ALA A 537 7.20 30.14 14.61
N PHE A 538 6.31 29.62 13.77
CA PHE A 538 6.35 28.21 13.34
C PHE A 538 7.63 27.89 12.55
N PHE A 539 8.11 28.83 11.73
CA PHE A 539 9.39 28.68 11.04
C PHE A 539 10.53 28.47 12.05
N LYS A 540 10.61 29.33 13.07
CA LYS A 540 11.61 29.23 14.12
C LYS A 540 11.49 27.91 14.90
N ASP A 541 10.30 27.57 15.35
CA ASP A 541 10.11 26.52 16.36
C ASP A 541 9.96 25.11 15.75
N ARG A 542 9.68 25.00 14.44
CA ARG A 542 9.51 23.72 13.74
C ARG A 542 10.37 23.59 12.49
N VAL A 543 10.38 24.60 11.61
CA VAL A 543 11.11 24.50 10.32
C VAL A 543 12.61 24.51 10.51
N LEU A 544 13.17 25.47 11.26
CA LEU A 544 14.62 25.58 11.44
C LEU A 544 15.22 24.32 12.13
N PRO A 545 14.61 23.76 13.20
CA PRO A 545 14.98 22.45 13.72
C PRO A 545 14.86 21.31 12.70
N THR A 546 13.80 21.29 11.87
CA THR A 546 13.64 20.30 10.79
C THR A 546 14.78 20.38 9.77
N ILE A 547 15.19 21.59 9.38
CA ILE A 547 16.35 21.79 8.50
C ILE A 547 17.61 21.25 9.17
N GLY A 548 17.84 21.59 10.45
CA GLY A 548 18.97 21.06 11.23
C GLY A 548 18.98 19.53 11.33
N TYR A 549 17.81 18.92 11.52
CA TYR A 549 17.64 17.47 11.48
C TYR A 549 18.06 16.91 10.13
N THR A 550 17.49 17.43 9.05
CA THR A 550 17.74 16.92 7.70
C THR A 550 19.19 17.13 7.25
N LEU A 551 19.91 18.09 7.83
CA LEU A 551 21.34 18.24 7.56
C LEU A 551 22.17 17.14 8.24
N SER A 552 21.92 16.84 9.53
CA SER A 552 22.86 16.08 10.36
C SER A 552 22.48 14.65 10.73
N ARG A 553 21.24 14.19 10.48
CA ARG A 553 20.79 12.85 10.86
C ARG A 553 21.01 11.83 9.74
N PRO A 554 21.33 10.57 10.06
CA PRO A 554 21.61 9.55 9.04
C PRO A 554 20.36 9.00 8.34
N SER A 555 19.16 9.19 8.90
CA SER A 555 17.91 8.67 8.33
C SER A 555 16.69 9.50 8.73
N ALA A 556 15.54 9.23 8.11
CA ALA A 556 14.26 9.79 8.56
C ALA A 556 13.93 9.45 10.02
N HIS A 557 14.48 8.36 10.56
CA HIS A 557 14.34 7.97 11.97
C HIS A 557 15.60 8.28 12.76
N PHE A 558 15.45 8.77 13.98
CA PHE A 558 16.61 9.03 14.84
C PHE A 558 16.25 8.91 16.32
N ALA A 559 17.21 8.41 17.10
CA ALA A 559 17.20 8.45 18.56
C ALA A 559 18.62 8.79 19.04
N ALA A 560 18.75 9.37 20.23
CA ALA A 560 20.06 9.68 20.81
C ALA A 560 20.85 8.42 21.22
N SER A 561 20.15 7.31 21.51
CA SER A 561 20.75 6.02 21.89
C SER A 561 19.94 4.87 21.30
N VAL A 562 20.56 3.69 21.18
CA VAL A 562 19.84 2.49 20.73
C VAL A 562 18.86 2.06 21.83
N PRO A 563 17.55 2.03 21.56
CA PRO A 563 16.60 1.64 22.59
C PRO A 563 16.79 0.17 23.00
N LYS A 564 16.68 -0.11 24.31
CA LYS A 564 16.88 -1.47 24.85
C LYS A 564 15.83 -2.47 24.35
N ASP A 565 14.58 -2.02 24.20
CA ASP A 565 13.45 -2.82 23.77
C ASP A 565 12.92 -2.33 22.41
N MET A 566 12.56 -3.26 21.52
CA MET A 566 11.85 -2.97 20.24
C MET A 566 12.50 -1.88 19.37
N HIS A 567 13.82 -1.95 19.15
CA HIS A 567 14.58 -1.04 18.29
C HIS A 567 14.39 -1.33 16.78
N VAL A 568 13.14 -1.31 16.29
CA VAL A 568 12.80 -1.69 14.90
C VAL A 568 13.51 -0.82 13.86
N TYR A 569 13.61 0.48 14.11
CA TYR A 569 14.11 1.45 13.12
C TYR A 569 15.51 1.99 13.40
N VAL A 570 16.07 1.75 14.60
CA VAL A 570 17.29 2.39 15.07
C VAL A 570 18.31 1.35 15.51
N ASN A 571 19.56 1.55 15.12
CA ASN A 571 20.71 0.74 15.51
C ASN A 571 21.94 1.65 15.67
N GLU A 572 23.10 1.09 16.04
CA GLU A 572 24.32 1.87 16.28
C GLU A 572 24.71 2.78 15.11
N LYS A 573 24.52 2.33 13.86
CA LYS A 573 24.79 3.15 12.68
C LYS A 573 23.80 4.31 12.54
N ARG A 574 22.52 4.09 12.90
CA ARG A 574 21.43 5.06 12.74
C ARG A 574 21.32 6.09 13.88
N ILE A 575 22.07 5.92 14.97
CA ILE A 575 22.24 6.97 16.01
C ILE A 575 23.49 7.82 15.82
N THR A 576 24.34 7.50 14.84
CA THR A 576 25.55 8.26 14.52
C THR A 576 25.21 9.39 13.56
N LEU A 577 25.50 10.63 13.92
CA LEU A 577 25.28 11.80 13.05
C LEU A 577 26.12 11.72 11.78
N THR A 578 25.58 12.24 10.67
CA THR A 578 26.22 12.26 9.34
C THR A 578 25.97 13.60 8.67
N MET A 579 26.94 14.15 7.94
CA MET A 579 26.80 15.44 7.26
C MET A 579 27.39 15.40 5.83
N PRO A 580 26.61 15.74 4.79
CA PRO A 580 25.15 15.87 4.81
C PRO A 580 24.48 14.50 5.05
N THR A 581 23.20 14.50 5.44
CA THR A 581 22.41 13.25 5.44
C THR A 581 22.46 12.58 4.06
N GLN A 582 22.38 11.25 4.06
CA GLN A 582 22.29 10.43 2.86
C GLN A 582 20.87 9.90 2.62
N PHE A 583 19.89 10.35 3.41
CA PHE A 583 18.52 9.82 3.33
C PHE A 583 17.64 10.57 2.32
N TYR A 584 17.72 11.90 2.31
CA TYR A 584 16.91 12.74 1.42
C TYR A 584 17.66 13.06 0.12
N GLY A 585 16.97 12.89 -1.00
CA GLY A 585 17.51 13.07 -2.35
C GLY A 585 17.45 14.51 -2.88
N ALA A 586 17.84 14.66 -4.16
CA ALA A 586 17.85 15.93 -4.88
C ALA A 586 16.50 16.66 -4.87
N ALA A 587 15.37 15.94 -4.96
CA ALA A 587 14.02 16.52 -4.88
C ALA A 587 13.76 17.26 -3.57
N TYR A 588 14.20 16.70 -2.44
CA TYR A 588 14.10 17.36 -1.14
C TYR A 588 14.95 18.63 -1.10
N TRP A 589 16.24 18.53 -1.44
CA TRP A 589 17.16 19.67 -1.36
C TRP A 589 16.78 20.80 -2.30
N GLN A 590 16.35 20.46 -3.51
CA GLN A 590 15.81 21.39 -4.48
C GLN A 590 14.56 22.09 -3.94
N GLY A 591 13.63 21.34 -3.34
CA GLY A 591 12.43 21.90 -2.72
C GLY A 591 12.74 22.80 -1.53
N LEU A 592 13.70 22.43 -0.68
CA LEU A 592 14.14 23.28 0.43
C LEU A 592 14.77 24.59 -0.08
N HIS A 593 15.63 24.50 -1.09
CA HIS A 593 16.26 25.67 -1.71
C HIS A 593 15.22 26.62 -2.31
N ASP A 594 14.25 26.08 -3.04
CA ASP A 594 13.10 26.81 -3.56
C ASP A 594 12.33 27.53 -2.44
N MET A 595 11.91 26.80 -1.40
CA MET A 595 11.07 27.31 -0.32
C MET A 595 11.78 28.33 0.58
N LEU A 596 13.12 28.35 0.59
CA LEU A 596 13.94 29.41 1.20
C LEU A 596 14.25 30.56 0.22
N GLY A 597 13.43 30.72 -0.84
CA GLY A 597 13.53 31.81 -1.81
C GLY A 597 14.75 31.72 -2.75
N ARG A 598 15.43 30.57 -2.80
CA ARG A 598 16.71 30.37 -3.50
C ARG A 598 17.80 31.33 -3.02
N ARG A 599 17.83 31.65 -1.72
CA ARG A 599 18.79 32.61 -1.13
C ARG A 599 19.92 31.97 -0.34
N ASN A 600 19.96 30.65 -0.26
CA ASN A 600 21.01 29.87 0.37
C ASN A 600 21.80 29.15 -0.72
N ALA A 601 22.83 29.80 -1.29
CA ALA A 601 23.57 29.25 -2.44
C ALA A 601 24.29 27.93 -2.11
N TRP A 602 24.71 27.75 -0.85
CA TRP A 602 25.35 26.53 -0.36
C TRP A 602 24.46 25.27 -0.44
N LEU A 603 23.13 25.42 -0.57
CA LEU A 603 22.24 24.28 -0.83
C LEU A 603 22.43 23.71 -2.24
N GLU A 604 22.93 24.51 -3.20
CA GLU A 604 23.22 23.99 -4.54
C GLU A 604 24.31 22.90 -4.51
N ASP A 605 25.25 22.97 -3.57
CA ASP A 605 26.27 21.93 -3.39
C ASP A 605 25.65 20.60 -2.92
N LEU A 606 24.54 20.62 -2.18
CA LEU A 606 23.80 19.42 -1.78
C LEU A 606 22.94 18.82 -2.91
N ILE A 607 22.64 19.63 -3.93
CA ILE A 607 21.86 19.24 -5.11
C ILE A 607 22.77 18.76 -6.25
N PHE A 608 23.88 19.48 -6.49
CA PHE A 608 24.75 19.34 -7.67
C PHE A 608 26.23 19.01 -7.38
N GLY A 609 26.69 19.02 -6.12
CA GLY A 609 28.11 18.89 -5.77
C GLY A 609 28.77 17.59 -6.26
N ASP A 610 30.10 17.60 -6.43
CA ASP A 610 31.05 16.54 -6.85
C ASP A 610 30.58 15.47 -7.89
N GLY A 611 29.45 15.70 -8.58
CA GLY A 611 28.85 14.77 -9.55
C GLY A 611 27.87 13.74 -8.97
N ILE A 612 27.41 13.85 -7.72
CA ILE A 612 26.43 12.92 -7.13
C ILE A 612 25.04 13.55 -7.12
N VAL A 613 24.12 12.99 -7.90
CA VAL A 613 22.69 13.14 -7.64
C VAL A 613 22.41 12.34 -6.36
N ASN A 614 22.15 13.00 -5.25
CA ASN A 614 21.74 12.31 -4.03
C ASN A 614 20.39 11.63 -4.29
N TYR A 615 20.37 10.31 -4.24
CA TYR A 615 19.14 9.52 -4.34
C TYR A 615 18.60 9.24 -2.94
N SER A 616 17.29 9.24 -2.78
CA SER A 616 16.68 8.75 -1.55
C SER A 616 17.07 7.29 -1.30
N ASN A 617 17.26 6.91 -0.04
CA ASN A 617 17.61 5.54 0.37
C ASN A 617 16.46 4.53 0.07
N ASP A 618 16.74 3.23 0.19
CA ASP A 618 15.91 2.04 -0.12
C ASP A 618 14.54 1.96 0.59
N TYR A 619 14.15 2.94 1.41
CA TYR A 619 12.88 2.98 2.14
C TYR A 619 11.70 3.51 1.30
N SER A 620 11.93 3.73 0.00
CA SER A 620 10.93 4.10 -1.01
C SER A 620 11.29 3.47 -2.37
N THR A 621 10.42 3.59 -3.37
CA THR A 621 10.68 3.09 -4.74
C THR A 621 10.82 4.21 -5.77
N ILE A 622 11.44 5.33 -5.36
CA ILE A 622 11.68 6.48 -6.23
C ILE A 622 12.70 6.12 -7.32
N PRO A 623 12.34 6.23 -8.61
CA PRO A 623 13.26 5.95 -9.69
C PRO A 623 14.25 7.11 -9.89
N THR A 624 15.46 6.79 -10.38
CA THR A 624 16.55 7.74 -10.66
C THR A 624 16.08 8.96 -11.46
N TRP A 625 15.28 8.75 -12.51
CA TRP A 625 14.78 9.84 -13.37
C TRP A 625 13.89 10.84 -12.62
N SER A 626 13.19 10.44 -11.56
CA SER A 626 12.35 11.32 -10.75
C SER A 626 13.21 12.30 -9.94
N GLU A 627 14.35 11.86 -9.41
CA GLU A 627 15.31 12.75 -8.73
C GLU A 627 15.96 13.72 -9.73
N LEU A 628 16.24 13.27 -10.95
CA LEU A 628 16.77 14.14 -12.01
C LEU A 628 15.79 15.26 -12.42
N LEU A 629 14.47 15.05 -12.28
CA LEU A 629 13.50 16.13 -12.51
C LEU A 629 13.72 17.30 -11.56
N ALA A 630 14.20 17.07 -10.33
CA ALA A 630 14.54 18.16 -9.41
C ALA A 630 15.66 19.04 -9.99
N ASN A 631 16.73 18.41 -10.46
CA ASN A 631 17.85 19.11 -11.11
C ASN A 631 17.38 19.92 -12.32
N TYR A 632 16.51 19.33 -13.14
CA TYR A 632 15.95 20.01 -14.31
C TYR A 632 15.06 21.20 -13.94
N ARG A 633 14.23 21.11 -12.89
CA ARG A 633 13.41 22.24 -12.40
C ARG A 633 14.26 23.43 -11.94
N LEU A 634 15.45 23.17 -11.39
CA LEU A 634 16.34 24.22 -10.91
C LEU A 634 17.23 24.80 -12.02
N LYS A 635 17.83 23.95 -12.85
CA LYS A 635 18.70 24.31 -13.98
C LYS A 635 18.29 23.53 -15.23
N PRO A 636 17.30 24.02 -16.00
CA PRO A 636 16.88 23.35 -17.23
C PRO A 636 18.02 23.24 -18.23
N ASP A 637 18.29 22.02 -18.71
CA ASP A 637 19.31 21.72 -19.71
C ASP A 637 18.78 20.66 -20.69
N ALA A 638 19.04 20.85 -21.97
CA ALA A 638 18.53 19.96 -23.01
C ALA A 638 19.10 18.53 -22.91
N LYS A 639 20.39 18.38 -22.58
CA LYS A 639 21.03 17.06 -22.43
C LYS A 639 20.51 16.34 -21.19
N LEU A 640 20.27 17.07 -20.11
CA LEU A 640 19.63 16.53 -18.92
C LEU A 640 18.21 16.04 -19.22
N LEU A 641 17.42 16.81 -19.98
CA LEU A 641 16.08 16.37 -20.39
C LEU A 641 16.13 15.09 -21.24
N GLU A 642 17.05 15.02 -22.20
CA GLU A 642 17.26 13.81 -22.99
C GLU A 642 17.67 12.61 -22.12
N GLN A 643 18.48 12.81 -21.08
CA GLN A 643 18.81 11.77 -20.11
C GLN A 643 17.58 11.30 -19.34
N ILE A 644 16.79 12.24 -18.79
CA ILE A 644 15.55 11.93 -18.07
C ILE A 644 14.61 11.11 -18.96
N ILE A 645 14.46 11.50 -20.22
CA ILE A 645 13.63 10.77 -21.19
C ILE A 645 14.15 9.34 -21.38
N ARG A 646 15.45 9.15 -21.63
CA ARG A 646 16.03 7.80 -21.82
C ARG A 646 15.88 6.91 -20.60
N GLU A 647 16.13 7.45 -19.41
CA GLU A 647 15.98 6.71 -18.15
C GLU A 647 14.52 6.37 -17.84
N SER A 648 13.61 7.32 -18.11
CA SER A 648 12.17 7.11 -17.98
C SER A 648 11.68 6.03 -18.93
N ASP A 649 12.12 6.06 -20.19
CA ASP A 649 11.73 5.07 -21.20
C ASP A 649 12.22 3.66 -20.80
N THR A 650 13.46 3.56 -20.29
CA THR A 650 13.98 2.30 -19.72
C THR A 650 13.15 1.83 -18.52
N PHE A 651 12.73 2.74 -17.64
CA PHE A 651 11.85 2.44 -16.51
C PHE A 651 10.47 1.96 -16.97
N LEU A 652 9.87 2.58 -17.99
CA LEU A 652 8.59 2.13 -18.55
C LEU A 652 8.68 0.68 -19.05
N GLU A 653 9.74 0.35 -19.78
CA GLU A 653 9.96 -1.01 -20.30
C GLU A 653 10.20 -2.04 -19.19
N LYS A 654 11.04 -1.72 -18.20
CA LYS A 654 11.49 -2.67 -17.18
C LYS A 654 10.58 -2.79 -15.96
N GLU A 655 9.85 -1.73 -15.61
CA GLU A 655 9.09 -1.67 -14.38
C GLU A 655 7.59 -1.54 -14.62
N VAL A 656 7.16 -0.74 -15.61
CA VAL A 656 5.73 -0.48 -15.86
C VAL A 656 5.08 -1.57 -16.69
N TYR A 657 5.65 -1.87 -17.85
CA TYR A 657 5.09 -2.83 -18.80
C TYR A 657 5.72 -4.23 -18.72
N ALA A 658 6.70 -4.41 -17.83
CA ALA A 658 7.33 -5.71 -17.63
C ALA A 658 6.38 -6.74 -17.03
N ARG A 659 6.52 -7.99 -17.49
CA ARG A 659 5.77 -9.13 -16.96
C ARG A 659 6.40 -9.58 -15.64
N ARG A 660 5.67 -9.41 -14.53
CA ARG A 660 6.10 -9.84 -13.20
C ARG A 660 5.45 -11.16 -12.80
N THR A 661 6.25 -12.12 -12.33
CA THR A 661 5.81 -13.47 -11.92
C THR A 661 5.97 -13.71 -10.41
N ASP A 662 6.77 -12.88 -9.73
CA ASP A 662 7.15 -13.02 -8.33
C ASP A 662 6.01 -12.64 -7.36
N ILE A 663 5.52 -13.58 -6.55
CA ILE A 663 4.55 -13.28 -5.50
C ILE A 663 5.21 -12.41 -4.42
N GLN A 664 4.58 -11.28 -4.10
CA GLN A 664 5.04 -10.37 -3.06
C GLN A 664 4.82 -10.93 -1.65
N GLN A 665 5.62 -10.48 -0.69
CA GLN A 665 5.45 -10.88 0.71
C GLN A 665 4.35 -10.07 1.39
N ILE A 666 3.67 -10.68 2.36
CA ILE A 666 2.52 -10.06 3.05
C ILE A 666 2.87 -8.83 3.91
N ARG A 667 4.16 -8.64 4.24
CA ARG A 667 4.68 -7.48 4.99
C ARG A 667 5.20 -6.38 4.08
N HIS A 668 5.24 -6.59 2.77
CA HIS A 668 5.62 -5.53 1.84
C HIS A 668 4.50 -4.50 1.75
N PHE A 669 4.88 -3.23 1.66
CA PHE A 669 3.94 -2.12 1.49
C PHE A 669 3.31 -2.18 0.11
N TYR A 670 1.97 -2.13 0.05
CA TYR A 670 1.22 -2.26 -1.21
C TYR A 670 1.65 -1.19 -2.22
N ASN A 671 1.65 0.07 -1.79
CA ASN A 671 1.83 1.21 -2.69
C ASN A 671 3.24 1.37 -3.24
N ILE A 672 4.24 0.61 -2.78
CA ILE A 672 5.61 0.71 -3.29
C ILE A 672 6.16 -0.61 -3.82
N SER A 673 5.66 -1.76 -3.34
CA SER A 673 6.23 -3.08 -3.71
C SER A 673 5.39 -3.87 -4.72
N PHE A 674 4.09 -3.56 -4.84
CA PHE A 674 3.18 -4.40 -5.65
C PHE A 674 3.08 -3.95 -7.09
N TYR A 675 3.28 -2.66 -7.35
CA TYR A 675 3.15 -2.06 -8.68
C TYR A 675 4.15 -0.91 -8.82
N PRO A 676 4.49 -0.49 -10.06
CA PRO A 676 5.50 0.52 -10.32
C PRO A 676 5.10 1.92 -9.83
N TYR A 677 6.11 2.71 -9.50
CA TYR A 677 6.00 4.15 -9.25
C TYR A 677 5.40 4.87 -10.48
N TRP A 678 4.35 5.67 -10.29
CA TRP A 678 3.63 6.31 -11.40
C TRP A 678 3.34 7.80 -11.24
N TRP A 679 3.43 8.35 -10.03
CA TRP A 679 2.93 9.70 -9.74
C TRP A 679 3.69 10.79 -10.52
N ASP A 680 5.02 10.72 -10.62
CA ASP A 680 5.80 11.73 -11.37
C ASP A 680 5.78 11.52 -12.88
N LEU A 681 5.19 10.43 -13.41
CA LEU A 681 4.99 10.28 -14.86
C LEU A 681 4.04 11.35 -15.40
N GLN A 682 3.12 11.84 -14.56
CA GLN A 682 2.27 12.97 -14.90
C GLN A 682 3.07 14.27 -15.00
N ASP A 683 4.07 14.49 -14.14
CA ASP A 683 4.94 15.65 -14.25
C ASP A 683 5.74 15.61 -15.55
N LEU A 684 6.19 14.42 -15.96
CA LEU A 684 6.90 14.24 -17.21
C LEU A 684 5.98 14.43 -18.44
N PHE A 685 4.71 14.03 -18.34
CA PHE A 685 3.70 14.37 -19.33
C PHE A 685 3.47 15.89 -19.40
N ASP A 686 3.28 16.57 -18.27
CA ASP A 686 3.12 18.02 -18.19
C ASP A 686 4.32 18.74 -18.84
N LEU A 687 5.55 18.23 -18.61
CA LEU A 687 6.79 18.80 -19.14
C LEU A 687 6.99 18.55 -20.64
N THR A 688 6.64 17.38 -21.15
CA THR A 688 7.01 16.94 -22.51
C THR A 688 5.85 16.91 -23.50
N GLY A 689 4.61 16.89 -23.03
CA GLY A 689 3.40 16.65 -23.84
C GLY A 689 3.29 15.23 -24.41
N GLN A 690 4.20 14.31 -24.05
CA GLN A 690 4.24 12.98 -24.66
C GLN A 690 3.26 12.03 -24.01
N LYS A 691 2.22 11.64 -24.77
CA LYS A 691 1.11 10.81 -24.29
C LYS A 691 1.54 9.50 -23.60
N ARG A 692 2.65 8.88 -24.02
CA ARG A 692 3.16 7.63 -23.42
C ARG A 692 3.38 7.70 -21.90
N TYR A 693 3.73 8.88 -21.36
CA TYR A 693 3.90 9.06 -19.92
C TYR A 693 2.54 9.16 -19.20
N LEU A 694 1.54 9.79 -19.84
CA LEU A 694 0.16 9.78 -19.36
C LEU A 694 -0.43 8.37 -19.39
N ASP A 695 -0.21 7.62 -20.48
CA ASP A 695 -0.69 6.23 -20.62
C ASP A 695 -0.03 5.31 -19.56
N ALA A 696 1.25 5.51 -19.26
CA ALA A 696 1.94 4.80 -18.19
C ALA A 696 1.46 5.21 -16.78
N ALA A 697 1.13 6.48 -16.57
CA ALA A 697 0.49 6.93 -15.33
C ALA A 697 -0.90 6.29 -15.14
N ILE A 698 -1.66 6.14 -16.23
CA ILE A 698 -2.94 5.42 -16.26
C ILE A 698 -2.73 3.94 -15.90
N GLU A 699 -1.71 3.27 -16.44
CA GLU A 699 -1.36 1.89 -16.09
C GLU A 699 -1.13 1.76 -14.56
N GLY A 700 -0.26 2.60 -14.00
CA GLY A 700 0.04 2.62 -12.56
C GLY A 700 -1.17 2.94 -11.67
N ALA A 701 -1.99 3.91 -12.05
CA ALA A 701 -3.14 4.35 -11.27
C ALA A 701 -4.22 3.26 -11.12
N ASN A 702 -4.40 2.39 -12.13
CA ASN A 702 -5.36 1.28 -12.02
C ASN A 702 -4.93 0.23 -10.98
N PHE A 703 -3.62 0.06 -10.70
CA PHE A 703 -3.17 -0.75 -9.57
C PHE A 703 -3.45 -0.08 -8.22
N THR A 704 -3.26 1.25 -8.13
CA THR A 704 -3.64 2.02 -6.94
C THR A 704 -5.15 1.96 -6.68
N MET A 705 -6.00 2.02 -7.71
CA MET A 705 -7.45 1.85 -7.55
C MET A 705 -7.84 0.40 -7.19
N ALA A 706 -7.15 -0.61 -7.73
CA ALA A 706 -7.39 -2.01 -7.37
C ALA A 706 -7.14 -2.33 -5.88
N GLY A 707 -6.30 -1.54 -5.23
CA GLY A 707 -6.02 -1.62 -3.79
C GLY A 707 -6.91 -0.73 -2.92
N GLN A 708 -7.81 0.04 -3.52
CA GLN A 708 -8.79 0.84 -2.81
C GLN A 708 -10.13 0.13 -2.78
N TRP A 709 -10.83 0.22 -1.65
CA TRP A 709 -12.10 -0.45 -1.44
C TRP A 709 -13.17 0.09 -2.40
N ALA A 710 -13.79 -0.81 -3.14
CA ALA A 710 -14.96 -0.54 -3.98
C ALA A 710 -16.28 -0.98 -3.30
N HIS A 711 -16.20 -1.63 -2.13
CA HIS A 711 -17.36 -2.17 -1.40
C HIS A 711 -17.17 -2.07 0.13
N PRO A 712 -18.24 -2.24 0.93
CA PRO A 712 -19.64 -2.23 0.54
C PRO A 712 -20.08 -0.92 -0.12
N ARG A 713 -21.10 -0.99 -0.97
CA ARG A 713 -21.76 0.20 -1.50
C ARG A 713 -22.45 0.95 -0.34
N PRO A 714 -22.19 2.25 -0.15
CA PRO A 714 -22.91 3.01 0.87
C PRO A 714 -24.39 3.09 0.48
N GLY A 715 -25.27 2.49 1.28
CA GLY A 715 -26.72 2.64 1.10
C GLY A 715 -27.17 4.08 1.37
N LYS A 716 -28.37 4.44 0.89
CA LYS A 716 -28.97 5.76 1.19
C LYS A 716 -29.47 5.89 2.63
N GLN A 717 -29.65 4.76 3.31
CA GLN A 717 -30.12 4.72 4.69
C GLN A 717 -29.00 5.07 5.65
N SER A 718 -29.36 5.70 6.77
CA SER A 718 -28.40 5.93 7.85
C SER A 718 -28.13 4.65 8.63
N LYS A 719 -26.96 4.56 9.27
CA LYS A 719 -26.53 3.43 10.10
C LYS A 719 -26.42 3.84 11.56
N LEU A 720 -26.84 2.95 12.45
CA LEU A 720 -26.58 3.06 13.89
C LEU A 720 -25.12 2.64 14.15
N ILE A 721 -24.35 3.50 14.80
CA ILE A 721 -22.98 3.21 15.23
C ILE A 721 -22.84 3.31 16.74
N HIS A 722 -21.74 2.73 17.25
CA HIS A 722 -21.40 2.71 18.68
C HIS A 722 -22.50 2.10 19.56
N GLN A 723 -23.11 1.01 19.10
CA GLN A 723 -24.21 0.37 19.80
C GLN A 723 -23.84 0.05 21.26
N GLY A 724 -24.72 0.40 22.20
CA GLY A 724 -24.46 0.27 23.64
C GLY A 724 -23.39 1.23 24.17
N ASN A 725 -23.16 2.38 23.51
CA ASN A 725 -22.15 3.37 23.87
C ASN A 725 -20.71 2.80 23.88
N HIS A 726 -20.42 1.91 22.93
CA HIS A 726 -19.15 1.17 22.88
C HIS A 726 -18.52 1.15 21.48
N PHE A 727 -17.19 1.23 21.42
CA PHE A 727 -16.41 0.93 20.22
C PHE A 727 -15.20 0.06 20.59
N GLY A 728 -15.25 -1.21 20.18
CA GLY A 728 -14.34 -2.27 20.65
C GLY A 728 -13.12 -2.53 19.78
N ASN A 729 -12.95 -1.84 18.66
CA ASN A 729 -11.88 -2.10 17.69
C ASN A 729 -10.57 -1.41 18.09
N SER A 730 -10.13 -1.63 19.32
CA SER A 730 -8.99 -0.94 19.94
C SER A 730 -7.67 -1.30 19.27
N MET A 731 -6.84 -0.30 19.02
CA MET A 731 -5.45 -0.43 18.57
C MET A 731 -4.47 -0.68 19.73
N PRO A 732 -3.22 -1.10 19.49
CA PRO A 732 -2.22 -1.25 20.54
C PRO A 732 -1.92 0.07 21.27
N ASN A 733 -1.40 -0.01 22.50
CA ASN A 733 -0.76 1.15 23.12
C ASN A 733 0.62 1.35 22.49
N TRP A 734 0.87 2.56 22.01
CA TRP A 734 2.09 2.90 21.29
C TRP A 734 3.06 3.70 22.17
N TRP A 735 4.20 4.09 21.63
CA TRP A 735 5.19 4.90 22.34
C TRP A 735 4.89 6.40 22.19
N LEU A 736 5.03 7.14 23.28
CA LEU A 736 5.16 8.59 23.30
C LEU A 736 6.43 8.90 24.09
N GLY A 737 7.50 9.29 23.39
CA GLY A 737 8.84 9.26 23.96
C GLY A 737 9.21 7.85 24.40
N ASP A 738 9.52 7.67 25.68
CA ASP A 738 9.93 6.39 26.28
C ASP A 738 8.77 5.64 26.97
N LYS A 739 7.54 6.15 26.94
CA LYS A 739 6.38 5.60 27.66
C LYS A 739 5.35 5.02 26.72
N ARG A 740 4.69 3.94 27.17
CA ARG A 740 3.48 3.43 26.50
C ARG A 740 2.32 4.36 26.79
N PHE A 741 1.70 4.88 25.74
CA PHE A 741 0.66 5.88 25.79
C PHE A 741 -0.40 5.63 24.72
N ARG A 742 -1.63 6.04 25.02
CA ARG A 742 -2.72 6.15 24.05
C ARG A 742 -3.71 7.21 24.53
N LEU A 743 -3.98 8.20 23.68
CA LEU A 743 -4.76 9.37 24.06
C LEU A 743 -6.20 8.97 24.43
N GLY A 744 -6.66 9.41 25.60
CA GLY A 744 -8.02 9.13 26.09
C GLY A 744 -8.25 7.67 26.54
N TYR A 745 -7.20 6.89 26.82
CA TYR A 745 -7.33 5.51 27.32
C TYR A 745 -6.96 5.38 28.82
N PRO A 746 -7.71 4.57 29.61
CA PRO A 746 -8.96 3.88 29.24
C PRO A 746 -10.07 4.86 28.86
N ILE A 747 -10.94 4.45 27.92
CA ILE A 747 -12.03 5.30 27.42
C ILE A 747 -13.00 5.58 28.57
N ALA A 748 -13.21 6.86 28.88
CA ALA A 748 -14.14 7.27 29.94
C ALA A 748 -15.62 7.08 29.52
N ASP A 749 -16.48 6.84 30.50
CA ASP A 749 -17.92 6.65 30.29
C ASP A 749 -18.56 7.86 29.61
N GLY A 750 -19.44 7.59 28.63
CA GLY A 750 -20.20 8.62 27.92
C GLY A 750 -19.42 9.41 26.86
N VAL A 751 -18.13 9.12 26.66
CA VAL A 751 -17.31 9.66 25.55
C VAL A 751 -17.74 9.07 24.21
N VAL A 752 -17.90 7.74 24.17
CA VAL A 752 -18.47 7.04 23.00
C VAL A 752 -19.98 6.98 23.18
N ARG A 753 -20.74 7.43 22.18
CA ARG A 753 -22.21 7.48 22.23
C ARG A 753 -22.83 6.81 21.02
N GLU A 754 -23.83 5.97 21.30
CA GLU A 754 -24.69 5.41 20.28
C GLU A 754 -25.46 6.53 19.57
N HIS A 755 -25.38 6.56 18.24
CA HIS A 755 -26.13 7.50 17.41
C HIS A 755 -26.16 7.03 15.95
N THR A 756 -26.89 7.75 15.11
CA THR A 756 -27.08 7.40 13.69
C THR A 756 -26.35 8.38 12.77
N VAL A 757 -25.66 7.86 11.76
CA VAL A 757 -24.93 8.62 10.74
C VAL A 757 -25.31 8.16 9.32
N PRO A 758 -25.24 9.03 8.30
CA PRO A 758 -25.38 8.58 6.90
C PRO A 758 -24.37 7.47 6.56
N ALA A 759 -24.78 6.39 5.89
CA ALA A 759 -23.89 5.26 5.63
C ALA A 759 -22.63 5.63 4.82
N TRP A 760 -22.72 6.61 3.92
CA TRP A 760 -21.57 7.10 3.14
C TRP A 760 -20.46 7.70 4.03
N GLN A 761 -20.81 8.31 5.18
CA GLN A 761 -19.85 8.99 6.07
C GLN A 761 -18.78 8.02 6.60
N ILE A 762 -19.21 6.82 6.97
CA ILE A 762 -18.42 5.75 7.59
C ILE A 762 -18.03 4.63 6.61
N SER A 763 -18.35 4.77 5.32
CA SER A 763 -18.04 3.77 4.30
C SER A 763 -16.54 3.57 4.12
N SER A 764 -16.11 2.34 3.86
CA SER A 764 -14.74 1.99 3.47
C SER A 764 -14.38 2.44 2.05
N MET A 765 -15.37 2.72 1.20
CA MET A 765 -15.15 2.98 -0.23
C MET A 765 -14.13 4.11 -0.44
N GLY A 766 -13.15 3.87 -1.30
CA GLY A 766 -12.03 4.77 -1.60
C GLY A 766 -10.87 4.75 -0.58
N LEU A 767 -10.98 4.02 0.55
CA LEU A 767 -9.85 3.82 1.45
C LEU A 767 -8.91 2.75 0.91
N GLY A 768 -7.61 2.91 1.14
CA GLY A 768 -6.59 1.92 0.80
C GLY A 768 -6.20 1.06 2.01
N PHE A 769 -5.17 0.25 1.84
CA PHE A 769 -4.49 -0.47 2.91
C PHE A 769 -2.98 -0.32 2.78
N GLU A 770 -2.25 -0.60 3.85
CA GLU A 770 -0.80 -0.38 3.91
C GLU A 770 -0.01 -1.61 3.49
N GLN A 771 -0.27 -2.73 4.16
CA GLN A 771 0.35 -4.02 3.91
C GLN A 771 -0.75 -5.08 3.89
N PRO A 772 -0.59 -6.17 3.12
CA PRO A 772 -1.51 -7.30 3.18
C PRO A 772 -1.75 -7.80 4.62
N THR A 773 -0.76 -7.74 5.50
CA THR A 773 -0.92 -8.04 6.94
C THR A 773 -1.97 -7.18 7.64
N THR A 774 -2.25 -5.94 7.23
CA THR A 774 -3.29 -5.10 7.85
C THR A 774 -4.70 -5.61 7.56
N LEU A 775 -4.86 -6.44 6.52
CA LEU A 775 -6.10 -7.13 6.16
C LEU A 775 -6.24 -8.54 6.77
N TYR A 776 -5.17 -9.14 7.28
CA TYR A 776 -5.19 -10.57 7.67
C TYR A 776 -4.52 -10.91 9.01
N ALA A 777 -3.43 -10.23 9.38
CA ALA A 777 -2.58 -10.61 10.52
C ALA A 777 -3.27 -10.50 11.89
N THR A 778 -4.49 -9.96 11.93
CA THR A 778 -5.28 -9.83 13.15
C THR A 778 -6.57 -10.64 13.10
N GLY A 779 -6.62 -11.81 12.45
CA GLY A 779 -7.79 -12.72 12.32
C GLY A 779 -8.56 -13.12 13.61
N LYS A 780 -8.32 -12.43 14.72
CA LYS A 780 -9.02 -12.44 16.01
C LYS A 780 -9.73 -11.11 16.37
N GLY A 781 -9.61 -10.04 15.57
CA GLY A 781 -10.19 -8.72 15.85
C GLY A 781 -11.44 -8.39 15.00
N PRO A 782 -12.31 -7.45 15.43
CA PRO A 782 -13.66 -7.30 14.85
C PRO A 782 -13.72 -6.47 13.56
N GLY A 783 -12.59 -6.12 12.94
CA GLY A 783 -12.56 -5.35 11.70
C GLY A 783 -11.17 -5.21 11.07
N LEU A 784 -11.13 -5.15 9.75
CA LEU A 784 -9.89 -5.00 8.97
C LEU A 784 -9.39 -3.55 8.95
N GLY A 785 -8.06 -3.39 8.94
CA GLY A 785 -7.40 -2.09 8.97
C GLY A 785 -7.23 -1.47 7.60
N MET A 786 -7.88 -0.32 7.40
CA MET A 786 -7.72 0.55 6.23
C MET A 786 -6.95 1.80 6.62
N ILE A 787 -6.21 2.39 5.68
CA ILE A 787 -5.44 3.60 5.93
C ILE A 787 -6.16 4.87 5.47
N LEU A 788 -6.00 5.94 6.25
CA LEU A 788 -6.45 7.30 5.90
C LEU A 788 -5.35 8.12 5.19
N MET A 789 -4.17 7.53 4.96
CA MET A 789 -3.04 8.18 4.30
C MET A 789 -3.12 8.05 2.77
N SER A 790 -3.93 8.92 2.17
CA SER A 790 -4.28 8.88 0.75
C SER A 790 -3.44 9.84 -0.11
N ALA A 791 -2.11 9.74 -0.01
CA ALA A 791 -1.18 10.60 -0.76
C ALA A 791 -1.37 10.54 -2.29
N TRP A 792 -2.06 9.52 -2.81
CA TRP A 792 -2.44 9.39 -4.23
C TRP A 792 -3.64 10.25 -4.65
N ALA A 793 -4.47 10.75 -3.74
CA ALA A 793 -5.70 11.46 -4.07
C ALA A 793 -5.49 12.69 -4.99
N PRO A 794 -4.48 13.56 -4.77
CA PRO A 794 -4.18 14.65 -5.70
C PRO A 794 -3.80 14.14 -7.10
N ASN A 795 -3.05 13.03 -7.18
CA ASN A 795 -2.61 12.46 -8.44
C ASN A 795 -3.76 11.84 -9.25
N LEU A 796 -4.73 11.20 -8.57
CA LEU A 796 -5.97 10.75 -9.23
C LEU A 796 -6.81 11.94 -9.73
N LEU A 797 -6.87 13.04 -8.97
CA LEU A 797 -7.57 14.25 -9.40
C LEU A 797 -6.90 14.90 -10.63
N ARG A 798 -5.57 14.86 -10.74
CA ARG A 798 -4.84 15.28 -11.96
C ARG A 798 -5.16 14.40 -13.15
N LEU A 799 -5.18 13.08 -12.98
CA LEU A 799 -5.59 12.17 -14.04
C LEU A 799 -7.02 12.45 -14.52
N TYR A 800 -7.94 12.78 -13.61
CA TYR A 800 -9.26 13.26 -14.01
C TYR A 800 -9.17 14.53 -14.87
N GLY A 801 -8.37 15.53 -14.49
CA GLY A 801 -8.14 16.72 -15.30
C GLY A 801 -7.58 16.43 -16.70
N ASN A 802 -6.67 15.46 -16.81
CA ASN A 802 -6.02 15.08 -18.07
C ASN A 802 -6.87 14.17 -18.97
N THR A 803 -7.78 13.37 -18.40
CA THR A 803 -8.52 12.32 -19.12
C THR A 803 -10.02 12.53 -19.20
N GLY A 804 -10.60 13.35 -18.32
CA GLY A 804 -12.05 13.47 -18.14
C GLY A 804 -12.71 12.24 -17.51
N ASN A 805 -11.96 11.23 -17.06
CA ASN A 805 -12.53 10.01 -16.50
C ASN A 805 -12.98 10.21 -15.04
N ASP A 806 -14.28 10.32 -14.84
CA ASP A 806 -14.94 10.55 -13.55
C ASP A 806 -14.62 9.52 -12.46
N LEU A 807 -14.16 8.31 -12.82
CA LEU A 807 -13.80 7.30 -11.82
C LEU A 807 -12.57 7.74 -11.01
N TYR A 808 -11.58 8.37 -11.66
CA TYR A 808 -10.44 8.93 -10.95
C TYR A 808 -10.86 10.04 -9.98
N ARG A 809 -11.81 10.90 -10.38
CA ARG A 809 -12.39 11.92 -9.49
C ARG A 809 -13.10 11.27 -8.31
N SER A 810 -13.89 10.23 -8.55
CA SER A 810 -14.68 9.54 -7.52
C SER A 810 -13.78 8.88 -6.48
N TYR A 811 -12.74 8.14 -6.89
CA TYR A 811 -11.75 7.59 -5.95
C TYR A 811 -11.00 8.70 -5.21
N ALA A 812 -10.52 9.73 -5.91
CA ALA A 812 -9.82 10.85 -5.29
C ALA A 812 -10.66 11.51 -4.18
N ARG A 813 -11.95 11.73 -4.42
CA ARG A 813 -12.87 12.33 -3.44
C ARG A 813 -13.24 11.37 -2.33
N ASN A 814 -13.51 10.10 -2.63
CA ASN A 814 -13.87 9.08 -1.65
C ASN A 814 -12.76 8.83 -0.62
N SER A 815 -11.50 9.03 -1.00
CA SER A 815 -10.35 8.92 -0.11
C SER A 815 -10.18 10.10 0.86
N ILE A 816 -10.71 11.30 0.58
CA ILE A 816 -10.34 12.52 1.33
C ILE A 816 -11.52 13.39 1.81
N ILE A 817 -12.56 13.60 0.99
CA ILE A 817 -13.61 14.60 1.28
C ILE A 817 -14.46 14.14 2.46
N GLY A 818 -14.61 14.96 3.50
CA GLY A 818 -15.41 14.60 4.68
C GLY A 818 -14.87 13.42 5.47
N ARG A 819 -13.59 13.07 5.32
CA ARG A 819 -12.92 12.04 6.12
C ARG A 819 -12.36 12.59 7.43
N PHE A 820 -12.03 13.87 7.48
CA PHE A 820 -11.35 14.47 8.61
C PHE A 820 -11.53 15.98 8.67
N ALA A 821 -11.46 16.53 9.88
CA ALA A 821 -11.39 17.98 10.14
C ALA A 821 -10.05 18.41 10.78
N ASN A 822 -9.20 17.46 11.15
CA ASN A 822 -7.82 17.62 11.59
C ASN A 822 -7.12 16.26 11.33
N TYR A 823 -5.90 16.02 11.79
CA TYR A 823 -5.24 14.72 11.61
C TYR A 823 -6.07 13.58 12.24
N PRO A 824 -6.56 12.60 11.45
CA PRO A 824 -7.51 11.61 11.92
C PRO A 824 -6.83 10.33 12.47
N GLY A 825 -5.51 10.34 12.66
CA GLY A 825 -4.72 9.12 12.84
C GLY A 825 -4.54 8.34 11.54
N TYR A 826 -4.21 7.05 11.64
CA TYR A 826 -3.71 6.29 10.50
C TYR A 826 -4.61 5.11 10.08
N TYR A 827 -5.01 4.24 11.01
CA TYR A 827 -5.80 3.04 10.73
C TYR A 827 -7.26 3.18 11.16
N VAL A 828 -8.22 2.96 10.28
CA VAL A 828 -9.63 2.76 10.66
C VAL A 828 -9.97 1.28 10.60
N ARG A 829 -10.65 0.77 11.63
CA ARG A 829 -10.96 -0.66 11.78
C ARG A 829 -12.44 -0.96 12.00
N GLY A 830 -13.34 -0.06 11.61
CA GLY A 830 -14.76 -0.25 11.82
C GLY A 830 -15.57 0.99 11.47
N GLU A 831 -16.89 0.86 11.61
CA GLU A 831 -17.86 1.94 11.39
C GLU A 831 -17.83 2.91 12.57
N THR A 832 -17.13 4.03 12.42
CA THR A 832 -16.99 5.08 13.45
C THR A 832 -16.72 6.45 12.82
N ASP A 833 -17.21 7.49 13.48
CA ASP A 833 -17.02 8.90 13.12
C ASP A 833 -16.10 9.66 14.12
N LEU A 834 -15.63 9.01 15.18
CA LEU A 834 -14.88 9.65 16.29
C LEU A 834 -13.65 10.44 15.80
N TYR A 835 -12.95 9.92 14.79
CA TYR A 835 -11.74 10.55 14.24
C TYR A 835 -12.00 11.75 13.32
N GLN A 836 -13.26 12.02 12.97
CA GLN A 836 -13.62 13.05 11.99
C GLN A 836 -13.70 14.46 12.61
N ALA A 837 -13.65 14.57 13.93
CA ALA A 837 -13.74 15.83 14.66
C ALA A 837 -12.40 16.59 14.65
N ALA A 838 -12.46 17.93 14.72
CA ALA A 838 -11.25 18.76 14.68
C ALA A 838 -10.40 18.64 15.96
N ASP A 839 -11.04 18.32 17.08
CA ASP A 839 -10.45 18.19 18.41
C ASP A 839 -10.01 16.75 18.75
N TYR A 840 -10.30 15.78 17.87
CA TYR A 840 -9.89 14.38 18.01
C TYR A 840 -8.41 14.17 18.38
N PRO A 841 -7.42 14.78 17.69
CA PRO A 841 -6.01 14.57 18.03
C PRO A 841 -5.58 15.23 19.34
N TYR A 842 -6.44 16.04 19.98
CA TYR A 842 -6.18 16.65 21.28
C TYR A 842 -6.87 15.90 22.43
N ASN A 843 -8.09 15.42 22.19
CA ASN A 843 -8.97 14.88 23.24
C ASN A 843 -9.09 13.35 23.19
N GLY A 844 -8.92 12.73 22.02
CA GLY A 844 -9.18 11.32 21.81
C GLY A 844 -10.68 10.96 21.94
N PRO A 845 -11.03 9.71 22.23
CA PRO A 845 -10.12 8.59 22.49
C PRO A 845 -9.48 8.13 21.18
N ASP A 846 -8.17 7.91 21.17
CA ASP A 846 -7.45 7.48 19.97
C ASP A 846 -7.90 6.08 19.54
N VAL A 847 -8.82 5.99 18.58
CA VAL A 847 -9.32 4.74 17.99
C VAL A 847 -8.63 4.38 16.68
N THR A 848 -7.73 5.24 16.17
CA THR A 848 -7.12 5.09 14.84
C THR A 848 -5.58 4.97 14.83
N SER A 849 -4.94 5.05 15.99
CA SER A 849 -3.50 5.26 16.17
C SER A 849 -3.04 6.61 15.63
N LEU A 850 -2.74 7.54 16.54
CA LEU A 850 -2.17 8.85 16.21
C LEU A 850 -0.67 8.74 15.95
N TYR A 851 -0.29 8.54 14.67
CA TYR A 851 1.11 8.63 14.23
C TYR A 851 1.52 10.12 14.12
N TYR A 852 2.15 10.68 15.16
CA TYR A 852 2.51 12.10 15.19
C TYR A 852 3.36 12.55 13.98
N HIS A 853 4.34 11.74 13.60
CA HIS A 853 5.18 11.98 12.41
C HIS A 853 4.44 11.82 11.06
N HIS A 854 3.18 11.38 11.06
CA HIS A 854 2.33 11.35 9.87
C HIS A 854 1.44 12.60 9.74
N VAL A 855 1.43 13.52 10.71
CA VAL A 855 0.71 14.81 10.56
C VAL A 855 1.27 15.62 9.37
N PRO A 856 2.60 15.80 9.20
CA PRO A 856 3.14 16.54 8.05
C PRO A 856 2.78 15.96 6.67
N PRO A 857 2.93 14.65 6.37
CA PRO A 857 2.52 14.12 5.06
C PRO A 857 1.00 14.21 4.85
N HIS A 858 0.19 14.12 5.92
CA HIS A 858 -1.26 14.27 5.80
C HIS A 858 -1.66 15.70 5.42
N ALA A 859 -1.01 16.70 6.02
CA ALA A 859 -1.15 18.09 5.65
C ALA A 859 -0.70 18.35 4.21
N ALA A 860 0.45 17.80 3.81
CA ALA A 860 1.01 17.98 2.47
C ALA A 860 0.06 17.48 1.37
N PHE A 861 -0.47 16.24 1.46
CA PHE A 861 -1.40 15.77 0.42
C PHE A 861 -2.75 16.50 0.46
N THR A 862 -3.16 17.03 1.61
CA THR A 862 -4.38 17.84 1.74
C THR A 862 -4.21 19.17 0.98
N MET A 863 -3.08 19.84 1.16
CA MET A 863 -2.77 21.07 0.42
C MET A 863 -2.59 20.81 -1.08
N ASP A 864 -1.91 19.72 -1.41
CA ASP A 864 -1.74 19.27 -2.79
C ASP A 864 -3.10 19.06 -3.49
N TYR A 865 -4.05 18.42 -2.79
CA TYR A 865 -5.42 18.25 -3.28
C TYR A 865 -6.11 19.61 -3.48
N LEU A 866 -6.03 20.51 -2.50
CA LEU A 866 -6.65 21.85 -2.54
C LEU A 866 -6.19 22.68 -3.74
N VAL A 867 -4.88 22.71 -4.01
CA VAL A 867 -4.35 23.45 -5.17
C VAL A 867 -4.73 22.74 -6.47
N THR A 868 -4.67 21.40 -6.49
CA THR A 868 -5.04 20.60 -7.67
C THR A 868 -6.50 20.81 -8.05
N GLN A 869 -7.43 20.87 -7.11
CA GLN A 869 -8.83 21.12 -7.45
C GLN A 869 -9.06 22.51 -8.04
N ALA A 870 -8.36 23.55 -7.57
CA ALA A 870 -8.44 24.88 -8.18
C ALA A 870 -7.96 24.82 -9.63
N HIS A 871 -6.79 24.22 -9.84
CA HIS A 871 -6.17 24.05 -11.16
C HIS A 871 -7.06 23.27 -12.14
N VAL A 872 -7.57 22.11 -11.73
CA VAL A 872 -8.41 21.24 -12.57
C VAL A 872 -9.75 21.91 -12.89
N ARG A 873 -10.42 22.52 -11.91
CA ARG A 873 -11.71 23.21 -12.13
C ARG A 873 -11.56 24.43 -13.03
N SER A 874 -10.43 25.14 -12.96
CA SER A 874 -10.14 26.30 -13.81
C SER A 874 -9.46 25.95 -15.14
N LYS A 875 -9.25 24.67 -15.45
CA LYS A 875 -8.48 24.20 -16.62
C LYS A 875 -7.12 24.90 -16.77
N GLY A 876 -6.41 25.05 -15.65
CA GLY A 876 -5.09 25.69 -15.60
C GLY A 876 -5.06 27.22 -15.49
N ALA A 877 -6.20 27.91 -15.54
CA ALA A 877 -6.23 29.37 -15.35
C ALA A 877 -5.85 29.82 -13.93
N ILE A 878 -5.90 28.93 -12.94
CA ILE A 878 -5.28 29.07 -11.62
C ILE A 878 -4.13 28.06 -11.55
N HIS A 879 -2.92 28.55 -11.30
CA HIS A 879 -1.72 27.73 -11.28
C HIS A 879 -0.72 28.30 -10.28
N PHE A 880 -0.13 27.45 -9.45
CA PHE A 880 0.95 27.84 -8.55
C PHE A 880 2.17 26.94 -8.76
N PRO A 881 3.39 27.51 -8.81
CA PRO A 881 4.61 26.74 -8.80
C PRO A 881 4.65 25.81 -7.59
N TRP A 882 5.31 24.67 -7.75
CA TRP A 882 5.45 23.67 -6.70
C TRP A 882 6.85 23.05 -6.72
N SER A 883 7.24 22.51 -5.57
CA SER A 883 8.39 21.62 -5.43
C SER A 883 7.90 20.22 -5.03
N ARG A 884 8.78 19.22 -5.04
CA ARG A 884 8.40 17.82 -4.78
C ARG A 884 8.88 17.37 -3.40
N GLN A 885 7.95 16.99 -2.55
CA GLN A 885 8.25 16.22 -1.34
C GLN A 885 8.26 14.74 -1.68
N GLN A 886 9.35 14.03 -1.39
CA GLN A 886 9.48 12.58 -1.51
C GLN A 886 10.64 12.03 -0.66
N GLY A 887 10.76 10.70 -0.56
CA GLY A 887 11.87 9.99 0.10
C GLY A 887 11.45 9.09 1.26
N TYR A 888 10.18 9.08 1.64
CA TYR A 888 9.64 8.26 2.74
C TYR A 888 8.39 7.50 2.26
N VAL A 889 8.52 6.18 2.09
CA VAL A 889 7.48 5.29 1.55
C VAL A 889 6.81 5.88 0.27
N TRP A 890 5.47 5.88 0.15
CA TRP A 890 4.74 6.50 -0.96
C TRP A 890 4.28 7.95 -0.65
N PHE A 891 4.79 8.59 0.41
CA PHE A 891 4.37 9.94 0.81
C PHE A 891 5.01 10.98 -0.11
N THR A 892 4.49 11.03 -1.33
CA THR A 892 5.02 11.83 -2.44
C THR A 892 3.97 12.82 -2.92
N ASN A 893 4.21 14.11 -2.68
CA ASN A 893 3.25 15.18 -2.96
C ASN A 893 3.92 16.44 -3.52
N ARG A 894 3.16 17.24 -4.25
CA ARG A 894 3.57 18.61 -4.61
C ARG A 894 3.40 19.49 -3.37
N VAL A 895 4.39 20.33 -3.07
CA VAL A 895 4.37 21.33 -1.98
C VAL A 895 4.52 22.74 -2.55
N TYR A 896 3.93 23.72 -1.88
CA TYR A 896 3.69 25.06 -2.44
C TYR A 896 4.19 26.20 -1.54
N GLY A 897 4.13 27.43 -2.07
CA GLY A 897 4.40 28.67 -1.33
C GLY A 897 5.78 29.29 -1.57
N GLN A 898 6.63 28.63 -2.36
CA GLN A 898 8.00 29.05 -2.64
C GLN A 898 8.13 30.24 -3.60
N ALA A 899 7.14 30.44 -4.49
CA ALA A 899 7.17 31.50 -5.51
C ALA A 899 5.76 31.93 -5.92
N PRO A 900 5.59 33.15 -6.47
CA PRO A 900 4.33 33.59 -7.06
C PRO A 900 3.90 32.71 -8.24
N GLY A 901 2.59 32.46 -8.36
CA GLY A 901 1.94 31.83 -9.50
C GLY A 901 0.92 32.77 -10.15
N SER A 902 -0.07 32.18 -10.82
CA SER A 902 -1.11 32.91 -11.53
C SER A 902 -2.53 32.63 -11.06
N ILE A 903 -3.34 33.70 -11.06
CA ILE A 903 -4.80 33.63 -11.03
C ILE A 903 -5.31 34.43 -12.23
N PHE A 904 -5.84 33.73 -13.22
CA PHE A 904 -6.24 34.28 -14.52
C PHE A 904 -5.10 35.02 -15.23
N ALA A 905 -5.23 36.32 -15.43
CA ALA A 905 -4.25 37.15 -16.13
C ALA A 905 -3.18 37.75 -15.20
N ASP A 906 -3.34 37.64 -13.88
CA ASP A 906 -2.34 38.10 -12.91
C ASP A 906 -1.36 36.95 -12.65
N ASP A 907 -0.10 37.13 -13.02
CA ASP A 907 0.98 36.12 -12.99
C ASP A 907 1.96 36.33 -11.82
N LYS A 908 1.66 37.25 -10.89
CA LYS A 908 2.48 37.55 -9.71
C LYS A 908 1.71 37.36 -8.41
N VAL A 909 0.92 36.30 -8.33
CA VAL A 909 0.06 35.99 -7.19
C VAL A 909 0.77 35.04 -6.23
N SER A 910 1.04 35.49 -5.02
CA SER A 910 1.54 34.65 -3.94
C SER A 910 0.40 33.85 -3.31
N LEU A 911 0.51 32.52 -3.29
CA LEU A 911 -0.44 31.63 -2.62
C LEU A 911 -0.34 31.79 -1.09
N ARG A 912 -1.50 31.88 -0.43
CA ARG A 912 -1.63 31.84 1.03
C ARG A 912 -2.83 31.02 1.44
N LEU A 913 -2.81 30.53 2.66
CA LEU A 913 -3.94 29.89 3.31
C LEU A 913 -3.94 30.30 4.78
N THR A 914 -4.89 31.16 5.15
CA THR A 914 -5.03 31.73 6.50
C THR A 914 -6.51 31.90 6.84
N ARG A 915 -6.85 32.00 8.13
CA ARG A 915 -8.23 32.29 8.60
C ARG A 915 -8.63 33.76 8.49
N LYS A 916 -7.68 34.62 8.11
CA LYS A 916 -7.85 36.07 7.90
C LYS A 916 -7.21 36.45 6.57
N PRO A 917 -7.73 37.47 5.86
CA PRO A 917 -8.81 38.35 6.28
C PRO A 917 -10.22 37.76 6.04
N PHE A 918 -10.35 36.70 5.23
CA PHE A 918 -11.65 36.07 4.97
C PHE A 918 -11.90 34.90 5.92
N ALA A 919 -13.06 34.90 6.57
CA ALA A 919 -13.58 33.77 7.33
C ALA A 919 -14.76 33.15 6.58
N ILE A 920 -14.65 31.85 6.31
CA ILE A 920 -15.63 31.06 5.57
C ILE A 920 -16.35 30.15 6.56
N ASP A 921 -17.56 30.51 6.94
CA ASP A 921 -18.37 29.76 7.92
C ASP A 921 -19.21 28.69 7.22
N SER A 922 -18.55 27.80 6.48
CA SER A 922 -19.17 26.65 5.84
C SER A 922 -18.16 25.55 5.59
N PRO A 923 -18.37 24.32 6.11
CA PRO A 923 -17.52 23.19 5.78
C PRO A 923 -17.64 22.77 4.31
N MET A 924 -18.70 23.20 3.62
CA MET A 924 -19.00 22.79 2.24
C MET A 924 -18.15 23.47 1.18
N VAL A 925 -17.41 24.53 1.54
CA VAL A 925 -16.62 25.31 0.59
C VAL A 925 -15.16 25.35 1.03
N ASP A 926 -14.29 24.81 0.18
CA ASP A 926 -12.86 25.03 0.32
C ASP A 926 -12.47 26.40 -0.22
N TYR A 927 -11.37 26.94 0.28
CA TYR A 927 -10.84 28.20 -0.18
C TYR A 927 -9.31 28.26 -0.23
N LEU A 928 -8.81 29.13 -1.12
CA LEU A 928 -7.41 29.54 -1.20
C LEU A 928 -7.34 31.08 -1.26
N LEU A 929 -6.25 31.65 -0.76
CA LEU A 929 -5.97 33.08 -0.86
C LEU A 929 -4.83 33.34 -1.84
N GLY A 930 -4.94 34.44 -2.57
CA GLY A 930 -3.87 34.95 -3.42
C GLY A 930 -3.60 36.42 -3.12
N TYR A 931 -2.33 36.80 -3.01
CA TYR A 931 -1.94 38.20 -2.88
C TYR A 931 -0.97 38.58 -4.00
N SER A 932 -1.30 39.63 -4.74
CA SER A 932 -0.39 40.30 -5.68
C SER A 932 -0.31 41.79 -5.35
N ASP A 933 0.51 42.53 -6.09
CA ASP A 933 0.53 44.00 -6.02
C ASP A 933 -0.83 44.61 -6.43
N GLN A 934 -1.58 43.92 -7.30
CA GLN A 934 -2.81 44.41 -7.90
C GLN A 934 -4.04 44.16 -7.02
N ALA A 935 -4.15 42.94 -6.48
CA ALA A 935 -5.36 42.51 -5.80
C ALA A 935 -5.12 41.47 -4.72
N THR A 936 -6.11 41.38 -3.84
CA THR A 936 -6.35 40.24 -2.97
C THR A 936 -7.42 39.34 -3.61
N TYR A 937 -7.09 38.06 -3.75
CA TYR A 937 -7.94 37.03 -4.34
C TYR A 937 -8.44 36.07 -3.26
N LEU A 938 -9.74 35.74 -3.31
CA LEU A 938 -10.33 34.62 -2.58
C LEU A 938 -10.91 33.63 -3.58
N VAL A 939 -10.28 32.48 -3.73
CA VAL A 939 -10.77 31.36 -4.55
C VAL A 939 -11.66 30.50 -3.68
N LEU A 940 -12.91 30.30 -4.08
CA LEU A 940 -13.93 29.51 -3.38
C LEU A 940 -14.32 28.31 -4.23
N MET A 941 -14.41 27.13 -3.62
CA MET A 941 -14.64 25.86 -4.33
C MET A 941 -15.73 25.06 -3.62
N ASN A 942 -16.91 24.99 -4.23
CA ASN A 942 -18.05 24.27 -3.69
C ASN A 942 -17.84 22.76 -3.78
N GLN A 943 -18.00 22.03 -2.68
CA GLN A 943 -17.85 20.58 -2.64
C GLN A 943 -19.16 19.82 -2.88
N LEU A 944 -20.31 20.51 -2.85
CA LEU A 944 -21.63 19.93 -3.09
C LEU A 944 -21.93 19.80 -4.58
N ASP A 945 -22.77 18.81 -4.92
CA ASP A 945 -23.38 18.61 -6.24
C ASP A 945 -24.57 19.55 -6.52
N GLN A 946 -24.86 20.47 -5.61
CA GLN A 946 -25.89 21.49 -5.72
C GLN A 946 -25.30 22.90 -5.48
N PRO A 947 -25.88 23.96 -6.08
CA PRO A 947 -25.48 25.33 -5.80
C PRO A 947 -25.79 25.72 -4.35
N LEU A 948 -25.05 26.70 -3.81
CA LEU A 948 -25.31 27.27 -2.48
C LEU A 948 -24.94 28.75 -2.42
N ASP A 949 -25.63 29.51 -1.56
CA ASP A 949 -25.27 30.89 -1.24
C ASP A 949 -24.35 30.91 -0.01
N LEU A 950 -23.08 31.26 -0.22
CA LEU A 950 -22.05 31.16 0.80
C LEU A 950 -21.93 32.46 1.60
N PRO A 951 -22.18 32.46 2.91
CA PRO A 951 -21.80 33.60 3.76
C PRO A 951 -20.27 33.70 3.87
N VAL A 952 -19.75 34.89 3.60
CA VAL A 952 -18.32 35.23 3.71
C VAL A 952 -18.18 36.42 4.64
N SER A 953 -17.44 36.22 5.73
CA SER A 953 -17.07 37.28 6.66
C SER A 953 -15.68 37.81 6.31
N VAL A 954 -15.51 39.13 6.36
CA VAL A 954 -14.26 39.79 5.98
C VAL A 954 -13.78 40.65 7.15
N ALA A 955 -12.63 40.29 7.71
CA ALA A 955 -11.88 41.15 8.61
C ALA A 955 -11.26 42.29 7.79
N MET A 956 -11.78 43.50 8.00
CA MET A 956 -11.22 44.69 7.37
C MET A 956 -9.82 44.96 7.91
N ASP A 957 -8.90 45.20 7.00
CA ASP A 957 -7.55 45.66 7.28
C ASP A 957 -7.35 46.94 6.48
N GLY A 958 -7.29 48.09 7.16
CA GLY A 958 -7.22 49.40 6.52
C GLY A 958 -6.09 49.54 5.48
N ALA A 959 -5.05 48.70 5.57
CA ALA A 959 -3.94 48.65 4.62
C ALA A 959 -4.29 47.92 3.30
N ARG A 960 -5.05 46.81 3.36
CA ARG A 960 -5.37 45.97 2.17
C ARG A 960 -6.85 45.99 1.79
N LEU A 961 -7.74 45.81 2.76
CA LEU A 961 -9.18 45.61 2.57
C LEU A 961 -10.01 46.58 3.42
N ALA A 962 -10.81 47.41 2.76
CA ALA A 962 -11.74 48.33 3.40
C ALA A 962 -13.16 48.19 2.84
N THR A 963 -14.12 48.50 3.70
CA THR A 963 -15.54 48.49 3.32
C THR A 963 -15.80 49.47 2.18
N GLY A 964 -16.62 49.06 1.20
CA GLY A 964 -16.99 49.86 0.04
C GLY A 964 -16.06 49.74 -1.18
N GLN A 965 -14.97 48.97 -1.10
CA GLN A 965 -14.14 48.64 -2.27
C GLN A 965 -14.91 47.82 -3.31
N ASP A 966 -14.58 47.99 -4.57
CA ASP A 966 -15.13 47.13 -5.64
C ASP A 966 -14.60 45.71 -5.52
N VAL A 967 -15.52 44.76 -5.57
CA VAL A 967 -15.25 43.32 -5.62
C VAL A 967 -15.77 42.81 -6.96
N THR A 968 -14.87 42.27 -7.77
CA THR A 968 -15.24 41.56 -8.99
C THR A 968 -15.36 40.08 -8.69
N VAL A 969 -16.47 39.44 -9.08
CA VAL A 969 -16.68 38.00 -8.95
C VAL A 969 -16.44 37.36 -10.31
N ARG A 970 -15.50 36.41 -10.37
CA ARG A 970 -15.16 35.66 -11.58
C ARG A 970 -15.54 34.19 -11.49
N ASP A 971 -15.89 33.61 -12.63
CA ASP A 971 -16.07 32.16 -12.79
C ASP A 971 -14.73 31.43 -12.98
N GLU A 972 -14.78 30.11 -13.17
CA GLU A 972 -13.61 29.26 -13.37
C GLU A 972 -12.82 29.55 -14.65
N SER A 973 -13.44 30.20 -15.64
CA SER A 973 -12.78 30.63 -16.89
C SER A 973 -12.19 32.04 -16.78
N GLY A 974 -12.40 32.72 -15.65
CA GLY A 974 -11.96 34.09 -15.42
C GLY A 974 -12.92 35.15 -15.93
N ASN A 975 -14.12 34.78 -16.42
CA ASN A 975 -15.11 35.76 -16.86
C ASN A 975 -15.75 36.44 -15.66
N VAL A 976 -16.05 37.72 -15.80
CA VAL A 976 -16.79 38.46 -14.76
C VAL A 976 -18.25 38.02 -14.77
N VAL A 977 -18.71 37.44 -13.67
CA VAL A 977 -20.10 36.98 -13.48
C VAL A 977 -20.86 37.80 -12.45
N GLY A 978 -20.18 38.72 -11.76
CA GLY A 978 -20.81 39.63 -10.82
C GLY A 978 -19.87 40.75 -10.37
N GLN A 979 -20.45 41.81 -9.85
CA GLN A 979 -19.75 42.92 -9.21
C GLN A 979 -20.52 43.33 -7.95
N THR A 980 -19.79 43.61 -6.88
CA THR A 980 -20.38 44.06 -5.62
C THR A 980 -19.41 44.98 -4.87
N LYS A 981 -19.83 45.48 -3.71
CA LYS A 981 -18.98 46.24 -2.80
C LYS A 981 -18.56 45.34 -1.63
N LEU A 982 -17.30 45.46 -1.22
CA LEU A 982 -16.76 44.74 -0.07
C LEU A 982 -17.49 45.20 1.19
N LYS A 983 -18.04 44.24 1.94
CA LYS A 983 -18.73 44.44 3.21
C LYS A 983 -18.11 43.51 4.25
N ALA A 984 -18.27 43.83 5.53
CA ALA A 984 -17.82 42.96 6.61
C ALA A 984 -18.49 41.58 6.57
N GLN A 985 -19.73 41.52 6.05
CA GLN A 985 -20.45 40.30 5.74
C GLN A 985 -21.04 40.41 4.34
N MET A 986 -20.83 39.39 3.52
CA MET A 986 -21.38 39.29 2.18
C MET A 986 -21.78 37.85 1.89
N SER A 987 -22.59 37.65 0.84
CA SER A 987 -22.95 36.34 0.34
C SER A 987 -22.43 36.17 -1.08
N VAL A 988 -21.94 34.98 -1.41
CA VAL A 988 -21.42 34.61 -2.73
C VAL A 988 -22.18 33.41 -3.25
N ALA A 989 -22.86 33.57 -4.38
CA ALA A 989 -23.55 32.47 -5.05
C ALA A 989 -22.53 31.51 -5.69
N MET A 990 -22.53 30.26 -5.23
CA MET A 990 -21.62 29.21 -5.68
C MET A 990 -22.36 28.18 -6.54
N PRO A 991 -21.87 27.86 -7.75
CA PRO A 991 -22.43 26.77 -8.57
C PRO A 991 -22.13 25.39 -7.96
N ALA A 992 -22.96 24.39 -8.28
CA ALA A 992 -22.70 22.98 -7.98
C ALA A 992 -21.32 22.55 -8.46
N ARG A 993 -20.49 21.97 -7.56
CA ARG A 993 -19.10 21.52 -7.80
C ARG A 993 -18.18 22.54 -8.45
N GLY A 994 -18.59 23.80 -8.56
CA GLY A 994 -17.85 24.80 -9.32
C GLY A 994 -17.00 25.69 -8.42
N LEU A 995 -16.52 26.77 -9.03
CA LEU A 995 -15.53 27.67 -8.45
C LEU A 995 -15.95 29.13 -8.67
N ARG A 996 -15.65 29.99 -7.71
CA ARG A 996 -15.74 31.45 -7.85
C ARG A 996 -14.49 32.10 -7.29
N VAL A 997 -14.07 33.22 -7.89
CA VAL A 997 -12.96 34.02 -7.39
C VAL A 997 -13.46 35.42 -7.10
N LEU A 998 -13.28 35.88 -5.86
CA LEU A 998 -13.43 37.30 -5.53
C LEU A 998 -12.11 38.01 -5.76
N CYS A 999 -12.13 39.08 -6.54
CA CYS A 999 -10.98 39.95 -6.79
C CYS A 999 -11.25 41.31 -6.14
N VAL A 1000 -10.43 41.68 -5.16
CA VAL A 1000 -10.51 42.98 -4.47
C VAL A 1000 -9.22 43.75 -4.73
N GLY A 1001 -9.29 44.89 -5.40
CA GLY A 1001 -8.09 45.72 -5.66
C GLY A 1001 -7.46 46.21 -4.36
N ASN A 1002 -6.12 46.28 -4.29
CA ASN A 1002 -5.43 46.74 -3.08
C ASN A 1002 -5.49 48.28 -2.92
N ARG A 1003 -5.46 48.80 -1.69
CA ARG A 1003 -5.55 50.26 -1.40
C ARG A 1003 -4.20 51.01 -1.39
N GLY A 1004 -3.08 50.31 -1.58
CA GLY A 1004 -1.73 50.88 -1.60
C GLY A 1004 -0.71 49.98 -2.30
N LYS A 1005 0.48 50.50 -2.58
CA LYS A 1005 1.63 49.69 -3.03
C LYS A 1005 2.09 48.83 -1.86
N HIS A 1006 1.63 47.59 -1.82
CA HIS A 1006 2.22 46.56 -0.98
C HIS A 1006 3.20 45.78 -1.82
N THR A 1007 4.49 46.08 -1.72
CA THR A 1007 5.51 45.08 -2.04
C THR A 1007 5.42 44.01 -0.96
N LEU A 1008 4.76 42.89 -1.24
CA LEU A 1008 5.21 41.65 -0.62
C LEU A 1008 6.66 41.51 -1.05
N ALA A 1009 7.62 41.84 -0.18
CA ALA A 1009 9.00 41.49 -0.44
C ALA A 1009 9.00 39.97 -0.61
N ALA A 1010 9.17 39.50 -1.84
CA ALA A 1010 9.22 38.08 -2.07
C ALA A 1010 10.47 37.58 -1.34
N ALA A 1011 10.44 36.34 -0.82
CA ALA A 1011 11.66 35.73 -0.29
C ALA A 1011 12.81 35.76 -1.32
N THR A 1012 12.45 35.81 -2.62
CA THR A 1012 13.37 35.99 -3.73
C THR A 1012 14.02 37.38 -3.80
N ASP A 1013 13.53 38.40 -3.10
CA ASP A 1013 14.10 39.75 -3.15
C ASP A 1013 15.17 39.97 -2.07
N LEU A 1014 15.34 39.01 -1.15
CA LEU A 1014 16.35 39.05 -0.10
C LEU A 1014 17.78 38.92 -0.69
N PRO A 1015 18.82 39.44 -0.02
CA PRO A 1015 20.21 39.29 -0.47
C PRO A 1015 20.63 37.81 -0.49
N MET A 1016 21.55 37.46 -1.37
CA MET A 1016 22.07 36.09 -1.47
C MET A 1016 23.00 35.75 -0.31
N LEU A 1017 22.86 34.57 0.30
CA LEU A 1017 23.83 34.00 1.23
C LEU A 1017 24.72 33.01 0.49
N LYS A 1018 25.88 33.49 0.01
CA LYS A 1018 26.81 32.67 -0.79
C LYS A 1018 27.56 31.62 0.04
N ARG A 1019 28.04 32.01 1.22
CA ARG A 1019 28.82 31.16 2.14
C ARG A 1019 28.08 31.00 3.45
N GLY A 1020 27.20 30.00 3.51
CA GLY A 1020 26.39 29.72 4.69
C GLY A 1020 26.91 28.58 5.56
N HIS A 1021 27.96 27.86 5.17
CA HIS A 1021 28.44 26.69 5.89
C HIS A 1021 29.95 26.79 6.20
N VAL A 1022 30.32 26.54 7.46
CA VAL A 1022 31.71 26.33 7.89
C VAL A 1022 31.82 25.02 8.67
N LYS A 1023 32.97 24.36 8.59
CA LYS A 1023 33.29 23.15 9.34
C LYS A 1023 34.70 23.22 9.91
N GLN A 1024 34.91 22.55 11.03
CA GLN A 1024 36.21 22.46 11.70
C GLN A 1024 36.35 21.12 12.41
N ASP A 1025 37.50 20.47 12.25
CA ASP A 1025 37.83 19.23 12.97
C ASP A 1025 38.13 19.54 14.44
N ILE A 1026 37.68 18.67 15.33
CA ILE A 1026 37.83 18.79 16.77
C ILE A 1026 38.33 17.47 17.33
N ASP A 1027 39.38 17.56 18.12
CA ASP A 1027 40.02 16.40 18.73
C ASP A 1027 39.11 15.60 19.68
N GLY A 1028 39.51 14.35 19.88
CA GLY A 1028 38.90 13.47 20.87
C GLY A 1028 37.47 13.04 20.49
N PRO A 1029 36.56 12.93 21.46
CA PRO A 1029 35.24 12.34 21.21
C PRO A 1029 34.28 13.24 20.42
N TRP A 1030 34.65 14.51 20.15
CA TRP A 1030 33.82 15.53 19.50
C TRP A 1030 33.86 15.50 17.97
N LYS A 1031 34.95 14.96 17.40
CA LYS A 1031 35.19 14.74 15.96
C LYS A 1031 35.22 16.01 15.09
N GLN A 1032 34.08 16.62 14.83
CA GLN A 1032 33.94 17.74 13.89
C GLN A 1032 32.76 18.60 14.30
N VAL A 1033 32.86 19.92 14.12
CA VAL A 1033 31.72 20.85 14.21
C VAL A 1033 31.34 21.34 12.82
N HIS A 1034 30.04 21.48 12.59
CA HIS A 1034 29.48 22.24 11.47
C HIS A 1034 28.64 23.39 12.00
N ALA A 1035 28.76 24.55 11.36
CA ALA A 1035 27.90 25.70 11.60
C ALA A 1035 27.28 26.18 10.29
N PHE A 1036 25.95 26.30 10.27
CA PHE A 1036 25.13 26.71 9.14
C PHE A 1036 24.41 28.00 9.45
N ARG A 1037 24.64 29.03 8.64
CA ARG A 1037 23.80 30.21 8.54
C ARG A 1037 22.76 29.96 7.44
N ILE A 1038 21.48 30.14 7.78
CA ILE A 1038 20.35 29.78 6.93
C ILE A 1038 19.49 31.02 6.73
N ARG A 1039 19.44 31.54 5.50
CA ARG A 1039 18.57 32.68 5.14
C ARG A 1039 17.12 32.24 5.11
N SER A 1040 16.30 32.81 5.99
CA SER A 1040 14.87 32.51 6.04
C SER A 1040 14.09 33.39 5.05
N PRO A 1041 12.92 32.93 4.59
CA PRO A 1041 12.03 33.71 3.73
C PRO A 1041 11.37 34.90 4.46
N PHE A 1042 11.55 35.03 5.78
CA PHE A 1042 10.97 36.08 6.63
C PHE A 1042 11.91 37.28 6.85
N GLY A 1043 13.06 37.34 6.18
CA GLY A 1043 13.98 38.49 6.27
C GLY A 1043 14.93 38.46 7.47
N HIS A 1044 15.09 37.30 8.12
CA HIS A 1044 16.11 37.04 9.12
C HIS A 1044 16.92 35.78 8.77
N ASP A 1045 18.10 35.62 9.34
CA ASP A 1045 18.88 34.38 9.25
C ASP A 1045 18.65 33.52 10.51
N GLY A 1046 18.79 32.20 10.36
CA GLY A 1046 18.95 31.24 11.45
C GLY A 1046 20.38 30.72 11.52
N LEU A 1047 20.81 30.27 12.70
CA LEU A 1047 22.08 29.58 12.91
C LEU A 1047 21.81 28.19 13.47
N TYR A 1048 22.39 27.17 12.82
CA TYR A 1048 22.43 25.81 13.29
C TYR A 1048 23.88 25.35 13.48
N VAL A 1049 24.25 24.95 14.70
CA VAL A 1049 25.60 24.44 15.01
C VAL A 1049 25.47 23.03 15.58
N VAL A 1050 26.24 22.08 15.07
CA VAL A 1050 26.19 20.67 15.48
C VAL A 1050 27.57 20.07 15.62
N LEU A 1051 27.78 19.30 16.69
CA LEU A 1051 28.98 18.48 16.92
C LEU A 1051 28.70 17.04 16.47
N MET A 1052 29.55 16.50 15.60
CA MET A 1052 29.37 15.19 14.96
C MET A 1052 29.82 14.01 15.86
N GLY A 1053 30.51 14.32 16.96
CA GLY A 1053 30.94 13.37 17.96
C GLY A 1053 29.81 12.86 18.85
N HIS A 1054 30.00 11.66 19.40
CA HIS A 1054 29.11 11.05 20.40
C HIS A 1054 29.91 10.84 21.69
N PRO A 1055 30.22 11.92 22.43
CA PRO A 1055 30.94 11.82 23.71
C PRO A 1055 30.10 11.05 24.74
N GLN A 1056 30.77 10.53 25.77
CA GLN A 1056 30.09 9.85 26.88
C GLN A 1056 29.11 10.80 27.59
N ASP A 1057 28.05 10.22 28.16
CA ASP A 1057 27.06 10.94 28.97
C ASP A 1057 27.74 11.78 30.07
N GLY A 1058 27.27 13.02 30.25
CA GLY A 1058 27.86 14.00 31.17
C GLY A 1058 28.79 15.02 30.49
N ALA A 1059 29.11 14.86 29.21
CA ALA A 1059 29.77 15.91 28.43
C ALA A 1059 28.87 17.15 28.26
N THR A 1060 29.48 18.33 28.14
CA THR A 1060 28.78 19.61 27.90
C THR A 1060 29.46 20.41 26.81
N ALA A 1061 28.67 21.11 26.00
CA ALA A 1061 29.16 22.04 24.99
C ALA A 1061 28.54 23.42 25.21
N LYS A 1062 29.35 24.47 25.19
CA LYS A 1062 28.91 25.86 25.28
C LYS A 1062 29.30 26.62 24.02
N LEU A 1063 28.31 27.19 23.34
CA LEU A 1063 28.48 28.09 22.19
C LEU A 1063 28.37 29.53 22.67
N THR A 1064 29.33 30.38 22.30
CA THR A 1064 29.27 31.83 22.54
C THR A 1064 29.28 32.56 21.21
N LEU A 1065 28.26 33.40 21.00
CA LEU A 1065 28.12 34.31 19.88
C LEU A 1065 28.56 35.70 20.30
N GLN A 1066 29.59 36.23 19.63
CA GLN A 1066 29.98 37.64 19.78
C GLN A 1066 29.07 38.51 18.91
N GLN A 1067 28.41 39.48 19.52
CA GLN A 1067 27.53 40.44 18.85
C GLN A 1067 28.33 41.64 18.33
N SER A 1068 27.75 42.39 17.39
CA SER A 1068 28.36 43.59 16.81
C SER A 1068 28.55 44.74 17.80
N ASP A 1069 27.76 44.77 18.89
CA ASP A 1069 27.88 45.73 20.00
C ASP A 1069 28.97 45.34 21.03
N GLY A 1070 29.69 44.26 20.80
CA GLY A 1070 30.72 43.73 21.69
C GLY A 1070 30.19 42.86 22.83
N THR A 1071 28.88 42.64 22.94
CA THR A 1071 28.29 41.73 23.93
C THR A 1071 28.38 40.26 23.48
N ASN A 1072 28.34 39.33 24.43
CA ASN A 1072 28.39 37.90 24.16
C ASN A 1072 27.08 37.23 24.59
N ARG A 1073 26.53 36.38 23.72
CA ARG A 1073 25.37 35.53 24.04
C ARG A 1073 25.81 34.08 24.06
N SER A 1074 25.66 33.40 25.19
CA SER A 1074 26.09 32.00 25.36
C SER A 1074 24.92 31.04 25.48
N PHE A 1075 25.10 29.83 24.93
CA PHE A 1075 24.14 28.73 24.91
C PHE A 1075 24.85 27.46 25.33
N THR A 1076 24.20 26.57 26.07
CA THR A 1076 24.79 25.34 26.59
C THR A 1076 23.95 24.13 26.24
N SER A 1077 24.61 23.04 25.81
CA SER A 1077 24.01 21.72 25.57
C SER A 1077 24.66 20.68 26.47
N ASN A 1078 23.85 19.95 27.23
CA ASN A 1078 24.29 19.04 28.30
C ASN A 1078 24.24 17.55 27.92
N GLY A 1079 24.02 17.21 26.66
CA GLY A 1079 24.00 15.82 26.21
C GLY A 1079 23.85 15.70 24.71
N PHE A 1080 24.14 14.51 24.19
CA PHE A 1080 24.05 14.21 22.77
C PHE A 1080 22.58 14.20 22.27
N PRO A 1081 22.30 14.67 21.05
CA PRO A 1081 23.19 15.45 20.18
C PRO A 1081 23.57 16.81 20.78
N HIS A 1082 24.86 17.18 20.69
CA HIS A 1082 25.32 18.51 21.13
C HIS A 1082 25.17 19.51 19.99
N GLU A 1083 24.06 20.25 20.01
CA GLU A 1083 23.66 21.14 18.93
C GLU A 1083 22.91 22.38 19.43
N PHE A 1084 22.86 23.40 18.57
CA PHE A 1084 22.32 24.73 18.86
C PHE A 1084 21.52 25.23 17.65
N VAL A 1085 20.30 25.71 17.89
CA VAL A 1085 19.45 26.37 16.89
C VAL A 1085 19.10 27.76 17.41
N ILE A 1086 19.47 28.81 16.67
CA ILE A 1086 19.37 30.21 17.11
C ILE A 1086 18.70 31.06 16.04
N TYR A 1087 17.69 31.84 16.44
CA TYR A 1087 16.90 32.72 15.59
C TYR A 1087 16.20 33.81 16.44
N PRO A 1088 15.92 35.00 15.91
CA PRO A 1088 16.39 35.52 14.62
C PRO A 1088 17.83 36.03 14.70
N ILE A 1089 18.50 36.06 13.54
CA ILE A 1089 19.81 36.69 13.34
C ILE A 1089 19.69 37.73 12.24
N ALA A 1090 20.29 38.91 12.43
CA ALA A 1090 20.33 39.95 11.41
C ALA A 1090 21.11 39.49 10.18
N MET A 1091 20.57 39.72 8.98
CA MET A 1091 21.12 39.18 7.73
C MET A 1091 22.48 39.78 7.35
N ASP A 1092 22.79 41.00 7.78
CA ASP A 1092 23.94 41.80 7.37
C ASP A 1092 25.13 41.75 8.35
N THR A 1093 24.93 41.18 9.54
CA THR A 1093 25.97 41.12 10.57
C THR A 1093 26.77 39.83 10.49
N ASP A 1094 28.09 39.90 10.58
CA ASP A 1094 28.95 38.71 10.70
C ASP A 1094 28.81 38.05 12.09
N LEU A 1095 28.87 36.73 12.12
CA LEU A 1095 28.76 35.93 13.34
C LEU A 1095 30.11 35.33 13.68
N LYS A 1096 30.65 35.67 14.86
CA LYS A 1096 31.83 35.01 15.42
C LYS A 1096 31.39 34.03 16.50
N LEU A 1097 31.76 32.76 16.31
CA LEU A 1097 31.36 31.63 17.14
C LEU A 1097 32.58 31.13 17.91
N GLN A 1098 32.43 31.01 19.24
CA GLN A 1098 33.42 30.34 20.09
C GLN A 1098 32.80 29.16 20.83
N LEU A 1099 33.41 27.98 20.73
CA LEU A 1099 33.00 26.78 21.43
C LEU A 1099 33.89 26.53 22.66
N HIS A 1100 33.25 26.12 23.75
CA HIS A 1100 33.93 25.58 24.93
C HIS A 1100 33.32 24.22 25.20
N LEU A 1101 34.11 23.17 25.07
CA LEU A 1101 33.68 21.78 25.17
C LEU A 1101 34.26 21.17 26.43
N THR A 1102 33.49 20.37 27.15
CA THR A 1102 33.95 19.66 28.35
C THR A 1102 33.47 18.22 28.26
N ASP A 1103 34.40 17.27 28.22
CA ASP A 1103 34.03 15.85 28.17
C ASP A 1103 33.54 15.33 29.53
N ALA A 1104 33.06 14.08 29.57
CA ALA A 1104 32.54 13.47 30.80
C ALA A 1104 33.60 13.30 31.91
N LYS A 1105 34.89 13.44 31.59
CA LYS A 1105 36.01 13.39 32.56
C LYS A 1105 36.44 14.78 33.03
N GLY A 1106 35.78 15.84 32.56
CA GLY A 1106 36.11 17.23 32.87
C GLY A 1106 37.24 17.82 32.02
N GLN A 1107 37.69 17.13 30.96
CA GLN A 1107 38.70 17.68 30.06
C GLN A 1107 38.07 18.73 29.14
N THR A 1108 38.66 19.92 29.09
CA THR A 1108 38.16 21.03 28.29
C THR A 1108 38.89 21.18 26.96
N ILE A 1109 38.16 21.50 25.89
CA ILE A 1109 38.69 21.85 24.57
C ILE A 1109 38.03 23.15 24.12
N GLU A 1110 38.82 24.11 23.66
CA GLU A 1110 38.37 25.37 23.06
C GLU A 1110 38.89 25.45 21.62
N PRO A 1111 38.08 25.07 20.62
CA PRO A 1111 38.45 25.18 19.20
C PRO A 1111 38.66 26.64 18.78
N GLU A 1112 39.34 26.85 17.65
CA GLU A 1112 39.49 28.19 17.05
C GLU A 1112 38.13 28.84 16.72
N HIS A 1113 38.10 30.17 16.68
CA HIS A 1113 36.89 30.92 16.36
C HIS A 1113 36.41 30.64 14.93
N MET A 1114 35.13 30.34 14.75
CA MET A 1114 34.51 30.26 13.42
C MET A 1114 33.79 31.56 13.08
N THR A 1115 33.85 31.99 11.81
CA THR A 1115 33.12 33.18 11.32
C THR A 1115 32.15 32.82 10.20
N LEU A 1116 30.89 33.22 10.33
CA LEU A 1116 29.86 33.12 9.29
C LEU A 1116 29.43 34.52 8.85
N TYR A 1117 29.61 34.84 7.57
CA TYR A 1117 29.38 36.17 7.03
C TYR A 1117 27.90 36.45 6.71
N GLY A 1118 27.45 37.70 6.88
CA GLY A 1118 26.06 38.10 6.63
C GLY A 1118 25.78 38.67 5.24
N ALA A 1119 26.62 39.62 4.81
CA ALA A 1119 26.56 40.22 3.48
C ALA A 1119 27.05 39.24 2.39
N ASP A 1120 27.10 39.70 1.13
CA ASP A 1120 27.45 38.96 -0.12
C ASP A 1120 28.83 38.26 -0.15
N GLY A 1121 29.47 38.12 1.01
CA GLY A 1121 30.86 37.78 1.21
C GLY A 1121 31.73 38.92 0.73
N MET A 1122 32.72 39.32 1.53
CA MET A 1122 34.13 39.54 1.15
C MET A 1122 34.76 40.57 2.09
N PRO A 1123 36.09 40.51 2.29
CA PRO A 1123 37.11 40.16 1.29
C PRO A 1123 37.22 38.71 0.84
#